data_AF-A0A2A2R457-F1
#
_entry.id   AF-A0A2A2R457-F1
#
_cell.length_a   1.000
_cell.length_b   1.000
_cell.length_c   1.000
_cell.angle_alpha   90.00
_cell.angle_beta   90.00
_cell.angle_gamma   90.00
#
_symmetry.space_group_name_H-M   'P 1'
#
loop_
_entity.id
_entity.type
_entity.pdbx_description
1 polymer ?
#
loop_
_entity_poly.entity_id
_entity_poly.type
_entity_poly.pdbx_seq_one_letter_code
_entity_poly.pdbx_strand_id
1 'polypeptide(L)'
;MPALLLSLAFVAYLTLVGGGLLAACRWRGGILRTWLLAPAVGLAVVILGLMLLNQAGLPVRAFAWPLTLGLGLAAAGVLRWRRAVLPRRALAPFAAVVVASLLWTGWPQLRFGFNWLSYVNDDFVNYCLAADRFRDFGFWRAPQLAELAGTDLAQYYWFMHVPGLMRFGSEITLAWVSALTGLKALGIFMPVILGLGLVQLAAAGALVLHHGRWRRRAWLTMALLAASPLFMLGSLYQLIAQVGGLGLMLAATVVLTQRLPARRSGAIPAIVILSVLGAALCVTYPEVTAFAGLAGLVAAAFETVRQRRLPAARLTLFLYGVAGVMLLLRTNMLSYVFTIMLQLGSGFRSVDLSLSLFPYFLIPTGLANLFGLMPLAVNFPEPWTSVTIIAGGLALLAALAAGVREAWRGVPMALLLLVQFALALRLMTSGNDFGLYKLAMFLQPALAASLAGLILGLPRPRLSAPVALALGALAAAPTALHYTGVSQGDRAGGLTEAKSASALGTDAPLVPAGTRVLADVNNLVAAKLAAAELRGTDLRYLSRDYYQQIAPIEYERLGTTLVGLHPHFDALLSARPRLAERDARTTQTLRLFETTFRAPRLEYAPGAADTYLTLDPALGLFNKFRFPAPLEPQTFFRLLPAAEVRNHLVFVHSGRGNHYYLGDRNRIAIFQQEADPYTARQDFTGIGRFLLLRVERPDTELYVRLLATKTFMGPGHTAWSPEAKLLGVDAVRLALPGHGAVNRILGPVRPVTLGGAAYIALDLNELPVQFPYERGGLASLYNPQVPLDSRKLVAYARDISALGRDEVAALPRPARLGKFPDDLLFASGLEYAGIYEDGWVSPESEFILTGTPAGGVVRIRGFVPDLPGRPLGAGVLRVRAGERTYTVPAPVGGFDWLLPLPQAAATTHLRLSFSAQASLPDKDRRPIGASLNLVEVFPSLPTHTFDFGTAGGARLPARGIDQDGWLERGATIDLPPGGKRMLRLRLEFPDWSGLPEGRLTTVLQADVTAGGEGAVREHRLPAAQYSIVDLPVAASGEVGRLELRAAADFPLPAPDQRRRTARLVTMELQPAP
;
A
#
# COMPACT_ATOMS: atom_id res chain seq x y z
N MET A 1 -12.12 -22.43 -13.85
CA MET A 1 -12.49 -23.79 -13.36
C MET A 1 -11.31 -24.70 -13.08
N PRO A 2 -10.30 -24.87 -13.96
CA PRO A 2 -9.19 -25.81 -13.72
C PRO A 2 -8.40 -25.58 -12.43
N ALA A 3 -8.16 -24.31 -12.05
CA ALA A 3 -7.43 -23.95 -10.84
C ALA A 3 -8.13 -24.43 -9.54
N LEU A 4 -9.46 -24.28 -9.44
CA LEU A 4 -10.22 -24.76 -8.27
C LEU A 4 -10.27 -26.29 -8.20
N LEU A 5 -10.35 -26.93 -9.37
CA LEU A 5 -10.29 -28.39 -9.44
C LEU A 5 -8.94 -28.93 -8.95
N LEU A 6 -7.84 -28.21 -9.18
CA LEU A 6 -6.53 -28.57 -8.63
C LEU A 6 -6.53 -28.58 -7.10
N SER A 7 -7.17 -27.59 -6.45
CA SER A 7 -7.32 -27.59 -4.97
C SER A 7 -8.08 -28.81 -4.47
N LEU A 8 -9.17 -29.21 -5.14
CA LEU A 8 -9.94 -30.40 -4.78
C LEU A 8 -9.15 -31.69 -5.03
N ALA A 9 -8.46 -31.78 -6.17
CA ALA A 9 -7.64 -32.94 -6.51
C ALA A 9 -6.49 -33.12 -5.51
N PHE A 10 -5.84 -32.03 -5.11
CA PHE A 10 -4.83 -32.00 -4.05
C PHE A 10 -5.40 -32.57 -2.75
N VAL A 11 -6.52 -32.03 -2.24
CA VAL A 11 -7.14 -32.52 -0.98
C VAL A 11 -7.61 -33.98 -1.10
N ALA A 12 -8.19 -34.37 -2.23
CA ALA A 12 -8.64 -35.73 -2.46
C ALA A 12 -7.48 -36.73 -2.44
N TYR A 13 -6.36 -36.39 -3.07
CA TYR A 13 -5.13 -37.19 -3.03
C TYR A 13 -4.57 -37.31 -1.61
N LEU A 14 -4.48 -36.20 -0.87
CA LEU A 14 -4.05 -36.23 0.53
C LEU A 14 -4.98 -37.08 1.41
N THR A 15 -6.30 -37.00 1.16
CA THR A 15 -7.30 -37.83 1.86
C THR A 15 -7.07 -39.31 1.59
N LEU A 16 -6.77 -39.69 0.34
CA LEU A 16 -6.45 -41.06 -0.04
C LEU A 16 -5.21 -41.57 0.71
N VAL A 17 -4.10 -40.83 0.63
CA VAL A 17 -2.81 -41.21 1.25
C VAL A 17 -2.94 -41.32 2.77
N GLY A 18 -3.51 -40.30 3.42
CA GLY A 18 -3.67 -40.31 4.87
C GLY A 18 -4.67 -41.35 5.36
N GLY A 19 -5.74 -41.59 4.61
CA GLY A 19 -6.68 -42.69 4.87
C GLY A 19 -5.97 -44.05 4.81
N GLY A 20 -5.09 -44.24 3.82
CA GLY A 20 -4.24 -45.42 3.69
C GLY A 20 -3.35 -45.64 4.92
N LEU A 21 -2.62 -44.61 5.38
CA LEU A 21 -1.78 -44.73 6.58
C LEU A 21 -2.59 -45.02 7.85
N LEU A 22 -3.70 -44.30 8.06
CA LEU A 22 -4.58 -44.52 9.21
C LEU A 22 -5.14 -45.95 9.23
N ALA A 23 -5.49 -46.51 8.07
CA ALA A 23 -5.94 -47.89 7.92
C ALA A 23 -4.80 -48.92 8.10
N ALA A 24 -3.60 -48.63 7.59
CA ALA A 24 -2.40 -49.47 7.76
C ALA A 24 -2.11 -49.68 9.26
N CYS A 25 -2.07 -48.59 10.01
CA CYS A 25 -1.82 -48.57 11.45
C CYS A 25 -3.00 -49.07 12.29
N ARG A 26 -4.17 -49.33 11.68
CA ARG A 26 -5.42 -49.67 12.40
C ARG A 26 -5.78 -48.62 13.47
N TRP A 27 -5.64 -47.34 13.13
CA TRP A 27 -5.94 -46.25 14.06
C TRP A 27 -7.42 -46.25 14.47
N ARG A 28 -7.70 -46.10 15.78
CA ARG A 28 -9.03 -46.28 16.37
C ARG A 28 -9.70 -44.97 16.78
N GLY A 29 -9.97 -44.08 15.82
CA GLY A 29 -10.62 -42.79 16.09
C GLY A 29 -12.08 -42.66 15.68
N GLY A 30 -12.66 -43.70 15.06
CA GLY A 30 -14.02 -43.69 14.48
C GLY A 30 -14.02 -43.31 13.00
N ILE A 31 -14.96 -43.87 12.23
CA ILE A 31 -14.93 -43.83 10.75
C ILE A 31 -14.96 -42.39 10.23
N LEU A 32 -15.97 -41.59 10.61
CA LEU A 32 -16.09 -40.20 10.13
C LEU A 32 -14.89 -39.33 10.53
N ARG A 33 -14.42 -39.47 11.78
CA ARG A 33 -13.25 -38.72 12.28
C ARG A 33 -11.97 -39.09 11.52
N THR A 34 -11.82 -40.36 11.15
CA THR A 34 -10.69 -40.85 10.35
C THR A 34 -10.65 -40.16 8.99
N TRP A 35 -11.79 -40.05 8.29
CA TRP A 35 -11.84 -39.39 6.99
C TRP A 35 -11.65 -37.87 7.07
N LEU A 36 -12.05 -37.20 8.15
CA LEU A 36 -11.75 -35.77 8.34
C LEU A 36 -10.29 -35.51 8.77
N LEU A 37 -9.65 -36.47 9.43
CA LEU A 37 -8.23 -36.39 9.81
C LEU A 37 -7.29 -36.75 8.66
N ALA A 38 -7.75 -37.61 7.74
CA ALA A 38 -6.96 -38.15 6.63
C ALA A 38 -6.23 -37.10 5.79
N PRO A 39 -6.82 -35.95 5.38
CA PRO A 39 -6.10 -34.96 4.58
C PRO A 39 -4.81 -34.44 5.26
N ALA A 40 -4.86 -34.18 6.58
CA ALA A 40 -3.69 -33.68 7.32
C ALA A 40 -2.62 -34.76 7.50
N VAL A 41 -3.03 -36.02 7.70
CA VAL A 41 -2.10 -37.16 7.78
C VAL A 41 -1.46 -37.40 6.40
N GLY A 42 -2.22 -37.30 5.32
CA GLY A 42 -1.70 -37.40 3.96
C GLY A 42 -0.69 -36.32 3.64
N LEU A 43 -1.00 -35.07 4.04
CA LEU A 43 -0.05 -33.95 3.90
C LEU A 43 1.27 -34.27 4.60
N ALA A 44 1.22 -34.79 5.82
CA ALA A 44 2.41 -35.17 6.57
C ALA A 44 3.23 -36.27 5.87
N VAL A 45 2.56 -37.32 5.36
CA VAL A 45 3.25 -38.40 4.61
C VAL A 45 3.93 -37.87 3.36
N VAL A 46 3.24 -37.02 2.59
CA VAL A 46 3.78 -36.43 1.36
C VAL A 46 4.97 -35.53 1.68
N ILE A 47 4.86 -34.61 2.64
CA ILE A 47 5.96 -33.70 3.04
C ILE A 47 7.20 -34.49 3.46
N LEU A 48 7.03 -35.52 4.31
CA LEU A 48 8.17 -36.34 4.77
C LEU A 48 8.78 -37.16 3.64
N GLY A 49 7.97 -37.70 2.72
CA GLY A 49 8.47 -38.41 1.53
C GLY A 49 9.27 -37.49 0.61
N LEU A 50 8.76 -36.29 0.35
CA LEU A 50 9.43 -35.25 -0.43
C LEU A 50 10.75 -34.84 0.22
N MET A 51 10.72 -34.57 1.54
CA MET A 51 11.90 -34.20 2.33
C MET A 51 13.00 -35.26 2.22
N LEU A 52 12.68 -36.53 2.46
CA LEU A 52 13.66 -37.60 2.46
C LEU A 52 14.33 -37.76 1.09
N LEU A 53 13.56 -37.75 0.00
CA LEU A 53 14.10 -37.93 -1.35
C LEU A 53 14.87 -36.69 -1.83
N ASN A 54 14.42 -35.49 -1.48
CA ASN A 54 15.15 -34.26 -1.86
C ASN A 54 16.45 -34.08 -1.05
N GLN A 55 16.45 -34.44 0.24
CA GLN A 55 17.65 -34.47 1.07
C GLN A 55 18.60 -35.63 0.72
N ALA A 56 18.13 -36.64 0.00
CA ALA A 56 19.00 -37.63 -0.65
C ALA A 56 19.67 -37.08 -1.93
N GLY A 57 19.45 -35.81 -2.28
CA GLY A 57 20.10 -35.12 -3.40
C GLY A 57 19.27 -35.08 -4.68
N LEU A 58 18.09 -35.69 -4.72
CA LEU A 58 17.26 -35.72 -5.93
C LEU A 58 16.44 -34.42 -6.07
N PRO A 59 16.39 -33.79 -7.25
CA PRO A 59 15.44 -32.69 -7.49
C PRO A 59 14.00 -33.23 -7.50
N VAL A 60 13.03 -32.46 -6.98
CA VAL A 60 11.63 -32.95 -6.87
C VAL A 60 11.06 -33.34 -8.24
N ARG A 61 11.44 -32.64 -9.32
CA ARG A 61 11.04 -32.98 -10.70
C ARG A 61 11.34 -34.44 -11.08
N ALA A 62 12.43 -35.02 -10.57
CA ALA A 62 12.85 -36.37 -10.92
C ALA A 62 11.97 -37.47 -10.29
N PHE A 63 11.34 -37.21 -9.14
CA PHE A 63 10.61 -38.23 -8.39
C PHE A 63 9.16 -37.87 -8.03
N ALA A 64 8.68 -36.67 -8.39
CA ALA A 64 7.31 -36.23 -8.09
C ALA A 64 6.26 -37.24 -8.56
N TRP A 65 6.31 -37.67 -9.82
CA TRP A 65 5.39 -38.68 -10.38
C TRP A 65 5.56 -40.06 -9.73
N PRO A 66 6.79 -40.65 -9.67
CA PRO A 66 7.01 -41.93 -8.99
C PRO A 66 6.50 -41.95 -7.54
N LEU A 67 6.79 -40.92 -6.74
CA LEU A 67 6.33 -40.81 -5.36
C LEU A 67 4.80 -40.74 -5.30
N THR A 68 4.19 -39.93 -6.17
CA THR A 68 2.73 -39.72 -6.18
C THR A 68 1.98 -40.99 -6.54
N LEU A 69 2.41 -41.67 -7.61
CA LEU A 69 1.81 -42.93 -8.05
C LEU A 69 2.06 -44.04 -7.02
N GLY A 70 3.29 -44.14 -6.48
CA GLY A 70 3.64 -45.13 -5.47
C GLY A 70 2.82 -44.99 -4.19
N LEU A 71 2.72 -43.77 -3.63
CA LEU A 71 1.89 -43.50 -2.45
C LEU A 71 0.40 -43.71 -2.74
N GLY A 72 -0.08 -43.28 -3.91
CA GLY A 72 -1.48 -43.46 -4.32
C GLY A 72 -1.87 -44.95 -4.44
N LEU A 73 -1.05 -45.75 -5.13
CA LEU A 73 -1.26 -47.20 -5.29
C LEU A 73 -1.14 -47.94 -3.96
N ALA A 74 -0.14 -47.62 -3.14
CA ALA A 74 0.02 -48.22 -1.82
C ALA A 74 -1.18 -47.89 -0.92
N ALA A 75 -1.64 -46.64 -0.90
CA ALA A 75 -2.80 -46.23 -0.11
C ALA A 75 -4.09 -46.91 -0.58
N ALA A 76 -4.33 -46.96 -1.90
CA ALA A 76 -5.48 -47.66 -2.47
C ALA A 76 -5.44 -49.17 -2.15
N GLY A 77 -4.27 -49.80 -2.28
CA GLY A 77 -4.03 -51.20 -1.93
C GLY A 77 -4.30 -51.49 -0.46
N VAL A 78 -3.82 -50.64 0.45
CA VAL A 78 -4.08 -50.76 1.90
C VAL A 78 -5.55 -50.57 2.22
N LEU A 79 -6.22 -49.56 1.65
CA LEU A 79 -7.65 -49.32 1.90
C LEU A 79 -8.49 -50.50 1.40
N ARG A 80 -8.13 -51.11 0.27
CA ARG A 80 -8.76 -52.33 -0.25
C ARG A 80 -8.49 -53.53 0.66
N TRP A 81 -7.23 -53.76 1.06
CA TRP A 81 -6.84 -54.86 1.95
C TRP A 81 -7.51 -54.77 3.32
N ARG A 82 -7.55 -53.56 3.90
CA ARG A 82 -8.19 -53.27 5.19
C ARG A 82 -9.70 -53.12 5.09
N ARG A 83 -10.29 -53.21 3.89
CA ARG A 83 -11.73 -53.03 3.61
C ARG A 83 -12.28 -51.76 4.25
N ALA A 84 -11.59 -50.64 4.04
CA ALA A 84 -11.94 -49.37 4.66
C ALA A 84 -13.34 -48.90 4.22
N VAL A 85 -14.18 -48.55 5.20
CA VAL A 85 -15.54 -48.07 4.94
C VAL A 85 -15.52 -46.58 4.63
N LEU A 86 -16.02 -46.18 3.46
CA LEU A 86 -16.25 -44.78 3.09
C LEU A 86 -17.69 -44.36 3.49
N PRO A 87 -17.88 -43.55 4.54
CA PRO A 87 -19.22 -43.22 5.03
C PRO A 87 -19.82 -42.06 4.23
N ARG A 88 -20.18 -42.29 2.95
CA ARG A 88 -20.64 -41.25 1.99
C ARG A 88 -21.73 -40.34 2.56
N ARG A 89 -22.80 -40.92 3.13
CA ARG A 89 -23.91 -40.16 3.76
C ARG A 89 -23.46 -39.37 4.99
N ALA A 90 -22.45 -39.84 5.72
CA ALA A 90 -21.95 -39.13 6.89
C ALA A 90 -21.07 -37.93 6.52
N LEU A 91 -20.28 -38.09 5.45
CA LEU A 91 -19.33 -37.10 4.92
C LEU A 91 -19.99 -36.03 4.05
N ALA A 92 -21.08 -36.34 3.33
CA ALA A 92 -21.78 -35.41 2.45
C ALA A 92 -21.97 -33.98 3.02
N PRO A 93 -22.48 -33.77 4.25
CA PRO A 93 -22.64 -32.41 4.78
C PRO A 93 -21.32 -31.70 5.07
N PHE A 94 -20.24 -32.43 5.35
CA PHE A 94 -18.91 -31.86 5.55
C PHE A 94 -18.25 -31.52 4.20
N ALA A 95 -18.42 -32.39 3.20
CA ALA A 95 -17.99 -32.13 1.83
C ALA A 95 -18.68 -30.88 1.24
N ALA A 96 -19.96 -30.68 1.54
CA ALA A 96 -20.68 -29.47 1.14
C ALA A 96 -20.03 -28.19 1.74
N VAL A 97 -19.62 -28.21 3.00
CA VAL A 97 -18.92 -27.08 3.63
C VAL A 97 -17.53 -26.85 3.03
N VAL A 98 -16.81 -27.92 2.69
CA VAL A 98 -15.51 -27.85 1.99
C VAL A 98 -15.67 -27.18 0.62
N VAL A 99 -16.65 -27.61 -0.18
CA VAL A 99 -16.93 -27.00 -1.49
C VAL A 99 -17.39 -25.56 -1.34
N ALA A 100 -18.28 -25.27 -0.38
CA ALA A 100 -18.73 -23.90 -0.11
C ALA A 100 -17.57 -22.99 0.29
N SER A 101 -16.66 -23.45 1.16
CA SER A 101 -15.48 -22.69 1.57
C SER A 101 -14.52 -22.44 0.39
N LEU A 102 -14.34 -23.44 -0.48
CA LEU A 102 -13.50 -23.30 -1.66
C LEU A 102 -14.07 -22.27 -2.63
N LEU A 103 -15.38 -22.31 -2.89
CA LEU A 103 -16.04 -21.34 -3.77
C LEU A 103 -16.04 -19.95 -3.14
N TRP A 104 -16.32 -19.84 -1.84
CA TRP A 104 -16.39 -18.56 -1.13
C TRP A 104 -15.04 -17.83 -1.09
N THR A 105 -13.96 -18.54 -0.77
CA THR A 105 -12.62 -17.94 -0.71
C THR A 105 -11.97 -17.85 -2.09
N GLY A 106 -12.16 -18.87 -2.93
CA GLY A 106 -11.42 -19.07 -4.18
C GLY A 106 -12.12 -18.56 -5.44
N TRP A 107 -13.29 -17.91 -5.34
CA TRP A 107 -14.01 -17.42 -6.51
C TRP A 107 -13.17 -16.55 -7.48
N PRO A 108 -12.13 -15.78 -7.06
CA PRO A 108 -11.32 -15.04 -8.03
C PRO A 108 -10.56 -15.94 -9.02
N GLN A 109 -10.35 -17.23 -8.73
CA GLN A 109 -9.83 -18.20 -9.71
C GLN A 109 -10.80 -18.49 -10.87
N LEU A 110 -12.08 -18.15 -10.71
CA LEU A 110 -13.04 -18.17 -11.82
C LEU A 110 -12.78 -17.02 -12.80
N ARG A 111 -12.27 -15.88 -12.31
CA ARG A 111 -11.93 -14.69 -13.11
C ARG A 111 -10.53 -14.80 -13.72
N PHE A 112 -9.51 -15.13 -12.93
CA PHE A 112 -8.10 -15.08 -13.37
C PHE A 112 -7.45 -16.45 -13.58
N GLY A 113 -8.13 -17.56 -13.29
CA GLY A 113 -7.54 -18.90 -13.43
C GLY A 113 -6.31 -19.09 -12.55
N PHE A 114 -5.20 -19.56 -13.15
CA PHE A 114 -3.90 -19.69 -12.48
C PHE A 114 -3.15 -18.36 -12.33
N ASN A 115 -3.62 -17.29 -12.97
CA ASN A 115 -3.00 -15.95 -12.86
C ASN A 115 -3.50 -15.20 -11.62
N TRP A 116 -4.40 -15.78 -10.82
CA TRP A 116 -4.77 -15.13 -9.55
C TRP A 116 -3.62 -15.21 -8.55
N LEU A 117 -2.94 -14.08 -8.32
CA LEU A 117 -1.81 -13.96 -7.41
C LEU A 117 -2.18 -13.40 -6.04
N SER A 118 -3.44 -13.09 -5.79
CA SER A 118 -3.91 -12.54 -4.50
C SER A 118 -3.25 -11.20 -4.14
N TYR A 119 -2.96 -10.96 -2.86
CA TYR A 119 -2.31 -9.75 -2.33
C TYR A 119 -0.83 -9.60 -2.75
N VAL A 120 -0.18 -10.69 -3.13
CA VAL A 120 1.23 -10.77 -3.55
C VAL A 120 2.21 -10.24 -2.50
N ASN A 121 2.19 -10.75 -1.27
CA ASN A 121 3.20 -10.33 -0.28
C ASN A 121 4.62 -10.87 -0.59
N ASP A 122 5.65 -10.38 0.12
CA ASP A 122 7.03 -10.84 -0.10
C ASP A 122 7.22 -12.34 0.16
N ASP A 123 6.59 -12.83 1.23
CA ASP A 123 6.63 -14.25 1.60
C ASP A 123 6.13 -15.14 0.45
N PHE A 124 5.05 -14.77 -0.23
CA PHE A 124 4.53 -15.49 -1.39
C PHE A 124 5.60 -15.73 -2.46
N VAL A 125 6.33 -14.69 -2.85
CA VAL A 125 7.37 -14.83 -3.89
C VAL A 125 8.56 -15.60 -3.37
N ASN A 126 8.91 -15.43 -2.08
CA ASN A 126 9.94 -16.22 -1.41
C ASN A 126 9.64 -17.72 -1.47
N TYR A 127 8.41 -18.12 -1.13
CA TYR A 127 7.97 -19.52 -1.22
C TYR A 127 8.03 -20.05 -2.66
N CYS A 128 7.67 -19.23 -3.65
CA CYS A 128 7.68 -19.65 -5.06
C CYS A 128 9.10 -19.85 -5.59
N LEU A 129 10.03 -18.92 -5.33
CA LEU A 129 11.43 -19.07 -5.73
C LEU A 129 12.09 -20.27 -5.03
N ALA A 130 11.84 -20.46 -3.73
CA ALA A 130 12.32 -21.64 -3.02
C ALA A 130 11.74 -22.95 -3.58
N ALA A 131 10.45 -22.96 -3.94
CA ALA A 131 9.81 -24.11 -4.57
C ALA A 131 10.43 -24.44 -5.94
N ASP A 132 10.66 -23.44 -6.78
CA ASP A 132 11.34 -23.59 -8.07
C ASP A 132 12.75 -24.14 -7.89
N ARG A 133 13.48 -23.68 -6.86
CA ARG A 133 14.76 -24.27 -6.49
C ARG A 133 14.62 -25.76 -6.11
N PHE A 134 13.70 -26.14 -5.22
CA PHE A 134 13.54 -27.55 -4.82
C PHE A 134 13.05 -28.44 -5.96
N ARG A 135 12.27 -27.88 -6.89
CA ARG A 135 11.82 -28.56 -8.10
C ARG A 135 13.00 -28.99 -8.95
N ASP A 136 13.96 -28.09 -9.14
CA ASP A 136 15.01 -28.24 -10.15
C ASP A 136 16.35 -28.72 -9.55
N PHE A 137 16.54 -28.62 -8.23
CA PHE A 137 17.79 -28.98 -7.54
C PHE A 137 17.56 -29.79 -6.26
N GLY A 138 18.53 -30.66 -5.95
CA GLY A 138 18.62 -31.33 -4.64
C GLY A 138 18.84 -30.35 -3.48
N PHE A 139 18.46 -30.78 -2.27
CA PHE A 139 18.50 -29.92 -1.06
C PHE A 139 19.91 -29.34 -0.81
N TRP A 140 20.94 -30.20 -0.85
CA TRP A 140 22.31 -29.85 -0.48
C TRP A 140 23.15 -29.23 -1.61
N ARG A 141 22.62 -29.13 -2.84
CA ARG A 141 23.37 -28.62 -3.99
C ARG A 141 23.75 -27.15 -3.76
N ALA A 142 25.04 -26.90 -3.58
CA ALA A 142 25.56 -25.56 -3.41
C ALA A 142 25.36 -24.70 -4.67
N PRO A 143 25.05 -23.41 -4.52
CA PRO A 143 24.88 -22.51 -5.65
C PRO A 143 26.21 -22.13 -6.29
N GLN A 144 26.19 -21.92 -7.59
CA GLN A 144 27.32 -21.40 -8.36
C GLN A 144 27.33 -19.87 -8.32
N LEU A 145 28.52 -19.28 -8.49
CA LEU A 145 28.69 -17.84 -8.47
C LEU A 145 27.87 -17.13 -9.57
N ALA A 146 27.80 -17.69 -10.78
CA ALA A 146 27.01 -17.12 -11.88
C ALA A 146 25.50 -17.02 -11.55
N GLU A 147 24.98 -18.05 -10.86
CA GLU A 147 23.58 -18.09 -10.44
C GLU A 147 23.27 -17.00 -9.41
N LEU A 148 24.14 -16.85 -8.41
CA LEU A 148 24.04 -15.79 -7.41
C LEU A 148 24.29 -14.40 -8.00
N ALA A 149 25.01 -14.32 -9.13
CA ALA A 149 25.29 -13.07 -9.79
C ALA A 149 24.08 -12.55 -10.59
N GLY A 150 23.17 -13.42 -11.03
CA GLY A 150 21.96 -13.00 -11.74
C GLY A 150 21.23 -14.11 -12.49
N THR A 151 21.90 -15.21 -12.89
CA THR A 151 21.30 -16.19 -13.82
C THR A 151 20.26 -17.09 -13.18
N ASP A 152 20.29 -17.35 -11.87
CA ASP A 152 19.22 -18.06 -11.17
C ASP A 152 19.14 -17.61 -9.71
N LEU A 153 18.43 -16.51 -9.46
CA LEU A 153 18.31 -15.92 -8.13
C LEU A 153 17.48 -16.79 -7.16
N ALA A 154 16.77 -17.83 -7.63
CA ALA A 154 16.16 -18.83 -6.75
C ALA A 154 17.21 -19.59 -5.91
N GLN A 155 18.48 -19.57 -6.32
CA GLN A 155 19.57 -20.18 -5.58
C GLN A 155 19.86 -19.51 -4.23
N TYR A 156 19.43 -18.26 -4.01
CA TYR A 156 19.56 -17.61 -2.70
C TYR A 156 18.86 -18.36 -1.57
N TYR A 157 17.77 -19.09 -1.88
CA TYR A 157 17.05 -19.89 -0.89
C TYR A 157 17.81 -21.14 -0.43
N TRP A 158 18.92 -21.49 -1.09
CA TRP A 158 19.88 -22.42 -0.49
C TRP A 158 20.39 -21.88 0.84
N PHE A 159 20.75 -20.60 0.91
CA PHE A 159 21.26 -19.98 2.14
C PHE A 159 20.21 -19.96 3.25
N MET A 160 18.95 -19.71 2.92
CA MET A 160 17.86 -19.73 3.88
C MET A 160 17.66 -21.12 4.51
N HIS A 161 17.60 -22.17 3.71
CA HIS A 161 17.23 -23.51 4.19
C HIS A 161 18.40 -24.35 4.68
N VAL A 162 19.59 -24.22 4.08
CA VAL A 162 20.77 -25.02 4.42
C VAL A 162 21.57 -24.36 5.56
N PRO A 163 22.32 -23.26 5.36
CA PRO A 163 23.03 -22.59 6.45
C PRO A 163 22.14 -21.75 7.37
N GLY A 164 20.98 -21.28 6.90
CA GLY A 164 20.00 -20.59 7.73
C GLY A 164 19.15 -21.53 8.59
N LEU A 165 19.21 -22.85 8.31
CA LEU A 165 18.45 -23.89 9.02
C LEU A 165 16.93 -23.61 9.09
N MET A 166 16.40 -22.83 8.15
CA MET A 166 14.98 -22.51 8.10
C MET A 166 14.15 -23.67 7.55
N ARG A 167 12.96 -23.84 8.11
CA ARG A 167 11.94 -24.78 7.65
C ARG A 167 11.57 -24.59 6.17
N PHE A 168 11.15 -25.67 5.50
CA PHE A 168 10.95 -25.72 4.03
C PHE A 168 9.73 -26.56 3.57
N GLY A 169 8.86 -26.98 4.50
CA GLY A 169 7.77 -27.91 4.20
C GLY A 169 6.71 -27.37 3.24
N SER A 170 6.54 -26.04 3.15
CA SER A 170 5.55 -25.44 2.25
C SER A 170 6.10 -25.31 0.83
N GLU A 171 7.35 -24.89 0.73
CA GLU A 171 8.17 -24.73 -0.46
C GLU A 171 8.27 -26.06 -1.21
N ILE A 172 8.58 -27.16 -0.50
CA ILE A 172 8.70 -28.47 -1.12
C ILE A 172 7.34 -29.04 -1.54
N THR A 173 6.25 -28.66 -0.85
CA THR A 173 4.88 -29.02 -1.25
C THR A 173 4.49 -28.30 -2.54
N LEU A 174 4.84 -27.02 -2.67
CA LEU A 174 4.66 -26.26 -3.92
C LEU A 174 5.52 -26.85 -5.05
N ALA A 175 6.79 -27.18 -4.78
CA ALA A 175 7.68 -27.80 -5.76
C ALA A 175 7.09 -29.11 -6.31
N TRP A 176 6.48 -29.92 -5.45
CA TRP A 176 5.81 -31.16 -5.82
C TRP A 176 4.64 -30.95 -6.76
N VAL A 177 3.72 -30.03 -6.41
CA VAL A 177 2.55 -29.75 -7.26
C VAL A 177 2.97 -29.09 -8.58
N SER A 178 4.01 -28.23 -8.56
CA SER A 178 4.56 -27.62 -9.78
C SER A 178 5.16 -28.69 -10.69
N ALA A 179 5.95 -29.62 -10.14
CA ALA A 179 6.51 -30.74 -10.89
C ALA A 179 5.45 -31.66 -11.51
N LEU A 180 4.34 -31.93 -10.79
CA LEU A 180 3.26 -32.78 -11.31
C LEU A 180 2.46 -32.11 -12.42
N THR A 181 2.22 -30.81 -12.31
CA THR A 181 1.35 -30.07 -13.24
C THR A 181 2.09 -29.45 -14.41
N GLY A 182 3.41 -29.26 -14.29
CA GLY A 182 4.22 -28.48 -15.24
C GLY A 182 4.00 -26.96 -15.15
N LEU A 183 3.15 -26.49 -14.23
CA LEU A 183 2.85 -25.07 -14.04
C LEU A 183 3.89 -24.40 -13.13
N LYS A 184 4.13 -23.10 -13.35
CA LYS A 184 5.03 -22.26 -12.52
C LYS A 184 4.57 -22.24 -11.06
N ALA A 185 5.52 -22.12 -10.13
CA ALA A 185 5.24 -22.02 -8.69
C ALA A 185 4.28 -20.85 -8.36
N LEU A 186 4.42 -19.72 -9.06
CA LEU A 186 3.55 -18.55 -8.93
C LEU A 186 2.07 -18.88 -9.15
N GLY A 187 1.74 -19.61 -10.22
CA GLY A 187 0.36 -19.92 -10.57
C GLY A 187 -0.27 -21.05 -9.77
N ILE A 188 0.53 -21.98 -9.22
CA ILE A 188 0.01 -23.08 -8.39
C ILE A 188 -0.21 -22.68 -6.93
N PHE A 189 0.38 -21.58 -6.47
CA PHE A 189 0.39 -21.20 -5.07
C PHE A 189 -1.02 -21.08 -4.49
N MET A 190 -1.89 -20.32 -5.16
CA MET A 190 -3.26 -20.09 -4.71
C MET A 190 -4.07 -21.39 -4.68
N PRO A 191 -4.06 -22.25 -5.72
CA PRO A 191 -4.67 -23.58 -5.63
C PRO A 191 -4.19 -24.42 -4.43
N VAL A 192 -2.89 -24.44 -4.16
CA VAL A 192 -2.32 -25.26 -3.08
C VAL A 192 -2.69 -24.70 -1.70
N ILE A 193 -2.54 -23.39 -1.46
CA ILE A 193 -2.89 -22.79 -0.16
C ILE A 193 -4.39 -22.91 0.15
N LEU A 194 -5.27 -22.77 -0.87
CA LEU A 194 -6.69 -23.06 -0.69
C LEU A 194 -6.91 -24.51 -0.26
N GLY A 195 -6.23 -25.47 -0.92
CA GLY A 195 -6.25 -26.88 -0.55
C GLY A 195 -5.79 -27.11 0.90
N LEU A 196 -4.73 -26.44 1.33
CA LEU A 196 -4.26 -26.47 2.73
C LEU A 196 -5.29 -25.87 3.69
N GLY A 197 -6.01 -24.82 3.29
CA GLY A 197 -7.13 -24.26 4.07
C GLY A 197 -8.24 -25.30 4.26
N LEU A 198 -8.57 -26.07 3.22
CA LEU A 198 -9.53 -27.17 3.33
C LEU A 198 -9.01 -28.32 4.23
N VAL A 199 -7.71 -28.60 4.23
CA VAL A 199 -7.07 -29.53 5.18
C VAL A 199 -7.22 -29.03 6.61
N GLN A 200 -6.97 -27.74 6.87
CA GLN A 200 -7.16 -27.12 8.17
C GLN A 200 -8.63 -27.19 8.63
N LEU A 201 -9.56 -26.93 7.72
CA LEU A 201 -11.01 -27.01 7.97
C LEU A 201 -11.43 -28.44 8.36
N ALA A 202 -10.96 -29.45 7.63
CA ALA A 202 -11.22 -30.85 7.94
C ALA A 202 -10.60 -31.27 9.29
N ALA A 203 -9.37 -30.86 9.58
CA ALA A 203 -8.70 -31.12 10.85
C ALA A 203 -9.43 -30.48 12.05
N ALA A 204 -9.99 -29.28 11.88
CA ALA A 204 -10.83 -28.64 12.89
C ALA A 204 -12.10 -29.48 13.18
N GLY A 205 -12.77 -29.96 12.12
CA GLY A 205 -13.88 -30.90 12.25
C GLY A 205 -13.50 -32.20 12.97
N ALA A 206 -12.33 -32.76 12.66
CA ALA A 206 -11.81 -33.97 13.32
C ALA A 206 -11.50 -33.75 14.82
N LEU A 207 -11.04 -32.55 15.19
CA LEU A 207 -10.81 -32.17 16.59
C LEU A 207 -12.13 -32.10 17.37
N VAL A 208 -13.16 -31.50 16.78
CA VAL A 208 -14.49 -31.38 17.42
C VAL A 208 -15.26 -32.70 17.45
N LEU A 209 -15.05 -33.60 16.49
CA LEU A 209 -15.54 -35.00 16.51
C LEU A 209 -14.84 -35.85 17.60
N HIS A 210 -14.67 -35.29 18.78
CA HIS A 210 -14.04 -35.94 19.90
C HIS A 210 -14.82 -37.21 20.30
N HIS A 211 -14.13 -38.34 20.29
CA HIS A 211 -14.69 -39.67 20.54
C HIS A 211 -15.87 -40.07 19.61
N GLY A 212 -15.94 -39.51 18.40
CA GLY A 212 -17.05 -39.78 17.47
C GLY A 212 -18.39 -39.17 17.88
N ARG A 213 -18.41 -38.32 18.92
CA ARG A 213 -19.58 -37.56 19.36
C ARG A 213 -19.63 -36.19 18.66
N TRP A 214 -20.74 -35.48 18.85
CA TRP A 214 -20.92 -34.09 18.43
C TRP A 214 -20.81 -33.81 16.93
N ARG A 215 -21.32 -34.74 16.10
CA ARG A 215 -21.37 -34.57 14.63
C ARG A 215 -21.93 -33.23 14.18
N ARG A 216 -23.04 -32.76 14.78
CA ARG A 216 -23.64 -31.45 14.46
C ARG A 216 -22.72 -30.29 14.85
N ARG A 217 -22.03 -30.39 15.98
CA ARG A 217 -21.09 -29.36 16.43
C ARG A 217 -19.88 -29.28 15.51
N ALA A 218 -19.32 -30.42 15.09
CA ALA A 218 -18.21 -30.44 14.15
C ALA A 218 -18.60 -29.85 12.79
N TRP A 219 -19.79 -30.18 12.29
CA TRP A 219 -20.31 -29.58 11.05
C TRP A 219 -20.48 -28.06 11.19
N LEU A 220 -21.13 -27.61 12.27
CA LEU A 220 -21.35 -26.18 12.52
C LEU A 220 -20.04 -25.43 12.76
N THR A 221 -19.06 -26.06 13.40
CA THR A 221 -17.70 -25.51 13.57
C THR A 221 -17.06 -25.25 12.20
N MET A 222 -17.10 -26.23 11.31
CA MET A 222 -16.57 -26.06 9.96
C MET A 222 -17.33 -24.98 9.20
N ALA A 223 -18.66 -24.91 9.33
CA ALA A 223 -19.46 -23.88 8.66
C ALA A 223 -19.15 -22.46 9.17
N LEU A 224 -19.04 -22.27 10.49
CA LEU A 224 -18.65 -20.98 11.08
C LEU A 224 -17.21 -20.60 10.72
N LEU A 225 -16.28 -21.57 10.71
CA LEU A 225 -14.90 -21.31 10.34
C LEU A 225 -14.77 -20.95 8.85
N ALA A 226 -15.51 -21.64 7.97
CA ALA A 226 -15.56 -21.33 6.54
C ALA A 226 -16.15 -19.93 6.27
N ALA A 227 -17.06 -19.46 7.12
CA ALA A 227 -17.62 -18.10 7.06
C ALA A 227 -16.71 -17.04 7.70
N SER A 228 -15.67 -17.41 8.46
CA SER A 228 -14.78 -16.46 9.15
C SER A 228 -13.89 -15.72 8.15
N PRO A 229 -13.98 -14.37 8.07
CA PRO A 229 -13.11 -13.59 7.20
C PRO A 229 -11.64 -13.67 7.60
N LEU A 230 -11.32 -13.89 8.88
CA LEU A 230 -9.94 -13.98 9.35
C LEU A 230 -9.31 -15.35 9.00
N PHE A 231 -10.09 -16.42 9.00
CA PHE A 231 -9.67 -17.71 8.45
C PHE A 231 -9.41 -17.61 6.94
N MET A 232 -10.32 -16.96 6.22
CA MET A 232 -10.20 -16.69 4.79
C MET A 232 -8.95 -15.84 4.47
N LEU A 233 -8.70 -14.79 5.26
CA LEU A 233 -7.55 -13.90 5.11
C LEU A 233 -6.23 -14.65 5.25
N GLY A 234 -6.14 -15.70 6.07
CA GLY A 234 -4.93 -16.53 6.16
C GLY A 234 -4.51 -17.12 4.80
N SER A 235 -5.47 -17.46 3.94
CA SER A 235 -5.22 -17.93 2.58
C SER A 235 -4.99 -16.77 1.61
N LEU A 236 -5.81 -15.71 1.67
CA LEU A 236 -5.70 -14.58 0.76
C LEU A 236 -4.41 -13.78 0.96
N TYR A 237 -3.98 -13.61 2.21
CA TYR A 237 -2.69 -13.01 2.58
C TYR A 237 -1.53 -14.03 2.51
N GLN A 238 -1.73 -15.16 1.83
CA GLN A 238 -0.68 -16.07 1.38
C GLN A 238 0.22 -16.64 2.49
N LEU A 239 -0.34 -16.85 3.69
CA LEU A 239 0.39 -17.39 4.84
C LEU A 239 0.48 -18.93 4.76
N ILE A 240 1.04 -19.46 3.67
CA ILE A 240 0.93 -20.89 3.30
C ILE A 240 1.42 -21.85 4.38
N ALA A 241 2.56 -21.54 5.00
CA ALA A 241 3.12 -22.33 6.09
C ALA A 241 2.23 -22.33 7.32
N GLN A 242 1.64 -21.18 7.65
CA GLN A 242 0.67 -21.07 8.73
C GLN A 242 -0.59 -21.89 8.43
N VAL A 243 -1.17 -21.76 7.25
CA VAL A 243 -2.42 -22.46 6.89
C VAL A 243 -2.22 -23.98 6.94
N GLY A 244 -1.17 -24.50 6.28
CA GLY A 244 -0.85 -25.93 6.33
C GLY A 244 -0.43 -26.40 7.72
N GLY A 245 0.39 -25.60 8.41
CA GLY A 245 0.88 -25.87 9.77
C GLY A 245 -0.24 -25.92 10.81
N LEU A 246 -1.23 -25.05 10.74
CA LEU A 246 -2.40 -25.09 11.62
C LEU A 246 -3.23 -26.37 11.39
N GLY A 247 -3.36 -26.82 10.15
CA GLY A 247 -3.98 -28.12 9.85
C GLY A 247 -3.25 -29.29 10.51
N LEU A 248 -1.91 -29.30 10.41
CA LEU A 248 -1.05 -30.30 11.06
C LEU A 248 -1.09 -30.20 12.60
N MET A 249 -1.11 -28.99 13.17
CA MET A 249 -1.24 -28.76 14.62
C MET A 249 -2.59 -29.24 15.15
N LEU A 250 -3.69 -28.97 14.44
CA LEU A 250 -5.02 -29.48 14.80
C LEU A 250 -5.05 -31.01 14.76
N ALA A 251 -4.45 -31.62 13.74
CA ALA A 251 -4.33 -33.07 13.61
C ALA A 251 -3.45 -33.69 14.70
N ALA A 252 -2.32 -33.07 15.07
CA ALA A 252 -1.50 -33.52 16.19
C ALA A 252 -2.30 -33.43 17.52
N THR A 253 -3.04 -32.34 17.72
CA THR A 253 -3.92 -32.16 18.89
C THR A 253 -5.03 -33.22 18.95
N VAL A 254 -5.61 -33.62 17.80
CA VAL A 254 -6.59 -34.72 17.70
C VAL A 254 -6.04 -36.02 18.28
N VAL A 255 -4.78 -36.33 18.00
CA VAL A 255 -4.09 -37.56 18.41
C VAL A 255 -3.64 -37.48 19.87
N LEU A 256 -3.09 -36.34 20.31
CA LEU A 256 -2.66 -36.11 21.69
C LEU A 256 -3.82 -36.18 22.70
N THR A 257 -4.99 -35.70 22.30
CA THR A 257 -6.18 -35.62 23.16
C THR A 257 -7.17 -36.77 22.97
N GLN A 258 -6.82 -37.80 22.18
CA GLN A 258 -7.72 -38.93 21.98
C GLN A 258 -7.82 -39.83 23.21
N ARG A 259 -8.83 -40.72 23.20
CA ARG A 259 -8.92 -41.84 24.14
C ARG A 259 -7.90 -42.90 23.75
N LEU A 260 -7.04 -43.28 24.69
CA LEU A 260 -6.04 -44.30 24.47
C LEU A 260 -6.49 -45.65 25.07
N PRO A 261 -6.08 -46.79 24.48
CA PRO A 261 -6.36 -48.10 25.07
C PRO A 261 -5.65 -48.29 26.41
N ALA A 262 -6.23 -49.12 27.30
CA ALA A 262 -5.64 -49.42 28.61
C ALA A 262 -4.29 -50.16 28.51
N ARG A 263 -4.09 -50.97 27.46
CA ARG A 263 -2.82 -51.65 27.19
C ARG A 263 -1.87 -50.74 26.41
N ARG A 264 -0.60 -50.67 26.84
CA ARG A 264 0.46 -49.86 26.18
C ARG A 264 0.65 -50.20 24.70
N SER A 265 0.57 -51.47 24.31
CA SER A 265 0.67 -51.90 22.91
C SER A 265 -0.44 -51.33 22.01
N GLY A 266 -1.60 -50.98 22.60
CA GLY A 266 -2.69 -50.32 21.87
C GLY A 266 -2.41 -48.86 21.52
N ALA A 267 -1.38 -48.23 22.10
CA ALA A 267 -0.99 -46.86 21.79
C ALA A 267 -0.07 -46.74 20.55
N ILE A 268 0.49 -47.85 20.06
CA ILE A 268 1.42 -47.86 18.91
C ILE A 268 0.86 -47.13 17.68
N PRO A 269 -0.40 -47.37 17.24
CA PRO A 269 -0.96 -46.63 16.11
C PRO A 269 -0.98 -45.11 16.34
N ALA A 270 -1.29 -44.68 17.55
CA ALA A 270 -1.30 -43.27 17.91
C ALA A 270 0.11 -42.66 17.92
N ILE A 271 1.09 -43.42 18.41
CA ILE A 271 2.51 -43.02 18.43
C ILE A 271 2.99 -42.79 16.98
N VAL A 272 2.80 -43.76 16.09
CA VAL A 272 3.23 -43.65 14.69
C VAL A 272 2.59 -42.43 13.99
N ILE A 273 1.28 -42.26 14.14
CA ILE A 273 0.57 -41.12 13.53
C ILE A 273 1.02 -39.79 14.13
N LEU A 274 1.25 -39.72 15.45
CA LEU A 274 1.76 -38.53 16.11
C LEU A 274 3.18 -38.20 15.65
N SER A 275 4.05 -39.19 15.49
CA SER A 275 5.41 -38.98 15.01
C SER A 275 5.44 -38.44 13.59
N VAL A 276 4.61 -38.98 12.69
CA VAL A 276 4.47 -38.48 11.30
C VAL A 276 3.93 -37.04 11.28
N LEU A 277 2.84 -36.78 11.99
CA LEU A 277 2.24 -35.43 12.06
C LEU A 277 3.19 -34.42 12.72
N GLY A 278 3.84 -34.80 13.82
CA GLY A 278 4.76 -33.96 14.56
C GLY A 278 6.00 -33.61 13.74
N ALA A 279 6.61 -34.57 13.07
CA ALA A 279 7.76 -34.32 12.20
C ALA A 279 7.40 -33.40 11.02
N ALA A 280 6.26 -33.65 10.36
CA ALA A 280 5.79 -32.77 9.30
C ALA A 280 5.48 -31.35 9.81
N LEU A 281 4.89 -31.23 11.01
CA LEU A 281 4.63 -29.94 11.64
C LEU A 281 5.93 -29.17 11.92
N CYS A 282 6.95 -29.84 12.45
CA CYS A 282 8.25 -29.24 12.74
C CYS A 282 8.94 -28.67 11.48
N VAL A 283 8.82 -29.32 10.32
CA VAL A 283 9.43 -28.81 9.07
C VAL A 283 8.53 -27.86 8.28
N THR A 284 7.25 -27.71 8.67
CA THR A 284 6.28 -26.85 7.98
C THR A 284 5.99 -25.56 8.74
N TYR A 285 5.74 -25.65 10.04
CA TYR A 285 5.44 -24.50 10.89
C TYR A 285 5.74 -24.83 12.37
N PRO A 286 7.03 -24.85 12.76
CA PRO A 286 7.44 -25.30 14.09
C PRO A 286 6.90 -24.46 15.24
N GLU A 287 6.60 -23.19 15.03
CA GLU A 287 6.21 -22.24 16.08
C GLU A 287 4.89 -22.62 16.78
N VAL A 288 4.02 -23.36 16.10
CA VAL A 288 2.72 -23.78 16.65
C VAL A 288 2.78 -25.16 17.33
N THR A 289 3.92 -25.86 17.34
CA THR A 289 4.06 -27.17 18.01
C THR A 289 3.75 -27.06 19.51
N ALA A 290 4.11 -25.93 20.12
CA ALA A 290 3.86 -25.63 21.53
C ALA A 290 2.36 -25.69 21.86
N PHE A 291 1.47 -25.24 20.98
CA PHE A 291 0.02 -25.27 21.24
C PHE A 291 -0.51 -26.70 21.31
N ALA A 292 -0.10 -27.57 20.38
CA ALA A 292 -0.50 -28.98 20.39
C ALA A 292 0.05 -29.69 21.63
N GLY A 293 1.34 -29.48 21.95
CA GLY A 293 2.01 -30.03 23.13
C GLY A 293 1.34 -29.60 24.43
N LEU A 294 1.15 -28.31 24.64
CA LEU A 294 0.53 -27.75 25.85
C LEU A 294 -0.93 -28.20 25.99
N ALA A 295 -1.73 -28.20 24.91
CA ALA A 295 -3.10 -28.71 24.98
C ALA A 295 -3.15 -30.20 25.38
N GLY A 296 -2.22 -31.01 24.87
CA GLY A 296 -2.10 -32.42 25.27
C GLY A 296 -1.61 -32.59 26.73
N LEU A 297 -0.70 -31.75 27.21
CA LEU A 297 -0.22 -31.76 28.60
C LEU A 297 -1.33 -31.35 29.58
N VAL A 298 -2.10 -30.31 29.26
CA VAL A 298 -3.27 -29.90 30.06
C VAL A 298 -4.32 -31.01 30.06
N ALA A 299 -4.54 -31.68 28.92
CA ALA A 299 -5.43 -32.84 28.88
C ALA A 299 -4.91 -33.99 29.77
N ALA A 300 -3.60 -34.25 29.80
CA ALA A 300 -2.98 -35.23 30.69
C ALA A 300 -3.17 -34.86 32.17
N ALA A 301 -2.92 -33.60 32.54
CA ALA A 301 -3.14 -33.10 33.89
C ALA A 301 -4.60 -33.27 34.33
N PHE A 302 -5.54 -32.95 33.45
CA PHE A 302 -6.96 -33.15 33.71
C PHE A 302 -7.34 -34.62 33.92
N GLU A 303 -6.78 -35.55 33.12
CA GLU A 303 -6.95 -36.99 33.35
C GLU A 303 -6.38 -37.43 34.69
N THR A 304 -5.19 -36.94 35.06
CA THR A 304 -4.56 -37.23 36.35
C THR A 304 -5.47 -36.82 37.50
N VAL A 305 -5.99 -35.59 37.47
CA VAL A 305 -6.87 -35.06 38.52
C VAL A 305 -8.18 -35.84 38.58
N ARG A 306 -8.81 -36.11 37.43
CA ARG A 306 -10.12 -36.77 37.38
C ARG A 306 -10.06 -38.26 37.74
N GLN A 307 -8.99 -38.95 37.34
CA GLN A 307 -8.82 -40.40 37.58
C GLN A 307 -8.01 -40.68 38.86
N ARG A 308 -7.46 -39.64 39.51
CA ARG A 308 -6.54 -39.72 40.66
C ARG A 308 -5.36 -40.68 40.42
N ARG A 309 -4.92 -40.81 39.16
CA ARG A 309 -3.84 -41.71 38.72
C ARG A 309 -3.11 -41.09 37.54
N LEU A 310 -1.80 -41.31 37.45
CA LEU A 310 -1.00 -40.85 36.31
C LEU A 310 -1.47 -41.54 35.01
N PRO A 311 -1.78 -40.79 33.93
CA PRO A 311 -2.26 -41.33 32.67
C PRO A 311 -1.10 -41.95 31.87
N ALA A 312 -0.65 -43.13 32.30
CA ALA A 312 0.54 -43.80 31.76
C ALA A 312 0.49 -43.99 30.24
N ALA A 313 -0.69 -44.29 29.67
CA ALA A 313 -0.86 -44.43 28.22
C ALA A 313 -0.62 -43.12 27.46
N ARG A 314 -1.06 -41.98 27.99
CA ARG A 314 -0.84 -40.66 27.38
C ARG A 314 0.61 -40.21 27.54
N LEU A 315 1.23 -40.46 28.70
CA LEU A 315 2.65 -40.20 28.89
C LEU A 315 3.50 -41.05 27.93
N THR A 316 3.13 -42.31 27.72
CA THR A 316 3.73 -43.19 26.71
C THR A 316 3.59 -42.60 25.31
N LEU A 317 2.39 -42.13 24.94
CA LEU A 317 2.17 -41.46 23.65
C LEU A 317 3.08 -40.24 23.47
N PHE A 318 3.21 -39.40 24.50
CA PHE A 318 4.09 -38.23 24.47
C PHE A 318 5.56 -38.63 24.27
N LEU A 319 6.09 -39.49 25.14
CA LEU A 319 7.51 -39.88 25.13
C LEU A 319 7.90 -40.54 23.80
N TYR A 320 7.16 -41.57 23.38
CA TYR A 320 7.47 -42.28 22.14
C TYR A 320 7.06 -41.48 20.90
N GLY A 321 6.05 -40.61 21.00
CA GLY A 321 5.71 -39.67 19.95
C GLY A 321 6.87 -38.73 19.65
N VAL A 322 7.43 -38.08 20.68
CA VAL A 322 8.62 -37.21 20.58
C VAL A 322 9.83 -37.99 20.06
N ALA A 323 10.10 -39.18 20.60
CA ALA A 323 11.20 -40.01 20.11
C ALA A 323 11.04 -40.33 18.61
N GLY A 324 9.82 -40.66 18.16
CA GLY A 324 9.56 -40.89 16.74
C GLY A 324 9.63 -39.61 15.88
N VAL A 325 9.26 -38.43 16.42
CA VAL A 325 9.48 -37.14 15.74
C VAL A 325 10.98 -36.91 15.54
N MET A 326 11.79 -37.09 16.58
CA MET A 326 13.25 -36.95 16.51
C MET A 326 13.85 -37.91 15.47
N LEU A 327 13.41 -39.17 15.46
CA LEU A 327 13.85 -40.17 14.49
C LEU A 327 13.51 -39.78 13.04
N LEU A 328 12.31 -39.25 12.80
CA LEU A 328 11.86 -38.86 11.46
C LEU A 328 12.52 -37.55 10.98
N LEU A 329 12.76 -36.59 11.88
CA LEU A 329 13.42 -35.34 11.54
C LEU A 329 14.90 -35.53 11.18
N ARG A 330 15.57 -36.50 11.82
CA ARG A 330 17.00 -36.77 11.63
C ARG A 330 17.82 -35.48 11.83
N THR A 331 18.51 -35.02 10.79
CA THR A 331 19.33 -33.80 10.80
C THR A 331 18.51 -32.52 10.96
N ASN A 332 17.24 -32.52 10.51
CA ASN A 332 16.33 -31.39 10.64
C ASN A 332 15.92 -31.12 12.10
N MET A 333 16.29 -32.00 13.05
CA MET A 333 16.11 -31.72 14.47
C MET A 333 16.88 -30.46 14.89
N LEU A 334 18.06 -30.22 14.31
CA LEU A 334 18.83 -29.00 14.56
C LEU A 334 18.08 -27.77 14.05
N SER A 335 17.52 -27.83 12.84
CA SER A 335 16.66 -26.77 12.29
C SER A 335 15.45 -26.47 13.17
N TYR A 336 14.81 -27.52 13.70
CA TYR A 336 13.68 -27.37 14.63
C TYR A 336 14.10 -26.68 15.94
N VAL A 337 15.14 -27.17 16.61
CA VAL A 337 15.64 -26.59 17.87
C VAL A 337 16.04 -25.13 17.65
N PHE A 338 16.78 -24.86 16.58
CA PHE A 338 17.21 -23.53 16.19
C PHE A 338 16.02 -22.57 16.02
N THR A 339 15.01 -22.99 15.26
CA THR A 339 13.82 -22.15 15.02
C THR A 339 13.09 -21.83 16.32
N ILE A 340 12.91 -22.81 17.22
CA ILE A 340 12.26 -22.57 18.52
C ILE A 340 13.09 -21.61 19.39
N MET A 341 14.42 -21.75 19.42
CA MET A 341 15.30 -20.84 20.17
C MET A 341 15.22 -19.40 19.66
N LEU A 342 15.25 -19.20 18.33
CA LEU A 342 15.09 -17.88 17.73
C LEU A 342 13.74 -17.26 18.10
N GLN A 343 12.66 -18.03 17.98
CA GLN A 343 11.30 -17.54 18.21
C GLN A 343 11.02 -17.25 19.69
N LEU A 344 11.64 -17.97 20.62
CA LEU A 344 11.61 -17.61 22.04
C LEU A 344 12.37 -16.32 22.32
N GLY A 345 13.51 -16.09 21.67
CA GLY A 345 14.34 -14.88 21.88
C GLY A 345 13.78 -13.60 21.25
N SER A 346 13.05 -13.71 20.13
CA SER A 346 12.43 -12.59 19.43
C SER A 346 10.97 -12.37 19.82
N GLY A 347 10.21 -13.44 20.10
CA GLY A 347 8.77 -13.43 20.36
C GLY A 347 8.32 -12.75 21.65
N PHE A 348 9.26 -12.35 22.53
CA PHE A 348 8.96 -11.60 23.75
C PHE A 348 9.54 -10.18 23.77
N ARG A 349 10.14 -9.71 22.67
CA ARG A 349 10.62 -8.33 22.57
C ARG A 349 9.46 -7.40 22.26
N SER A 350 9.37 -6.30 23.00
CA SER A 350 8.44 -5.22 22.67
C SER A 350 8.87 -4.53 21.38
N VAL A 351 7.90 -4.10 20.59
CA VAL A 351 8.12 -3.28 19.39
C VAL A 351 7.86 -1.83 19.77
N ASP A 352 8.60 -0.90 19.15
CA ASP A 352 8.21 0.51 19.16
C ASP A 352 6.84 0.63 18.50
N LEU A 353 5.82 0.88 19.33
CA LEU A 353 4.43 0.91 18.91
C LEU A 353 4.13 2.00 17.87
N SER A 354 4.94 3.06 17.81
CA SER A 354 4.82 4.10 16.78
C SER A 354 5.16 3.59 15.37
N LEU A 355 5.93 2.51 15.28
CA LEU A 355 6.37 1.86 14.05
C LEU A 355 5.70 0.49 13.83
N SER A 356 4.63 0.16 14.57
CA SER A 356 3.92 -1.11 14.45
C SER A 356 3.38 -1.34 13.03
N LEU A 357 3.56 -2.54 12.48
CA LEU A 357 2.98 -2.92 11.17
C LEU A 357 1.65 -3.66 11.31
N PHE A 358 1.43 -4.30 12.46
CA PHE A 358 0.25 -5.12 12.70
C PHE A 358 -0.50 -4.68 13.96
N PRO A 359 -0.85 -3.38 14.10
CA PRO A 359 -1.42 -2.83 15.34
C PRO A 359 -2.85 -3.32 15.61
N TYR A 360 -3.47 -4.03 14.67
CA TYR A 360 -4.91 -4.26 14.61
C TYR A 360 -5.54 -4.91 15.85
N PHE A 361 -4.79 -5.76 16.56
CA PHE A 361 -5.26 -6.42 17.78
C PHE A 361 -4.70 -5.81 19.07
N LEU A 362 -3.86 -4.77 18.96
CA LEU A 362 -3.41 -3.95 20.08
C LEU A 362 -4.38 -2.82 20.41
N ILE A 363 -5.46 -2.66 19.64
CA ILE A 363 -6.41 -1.55 19.74
C ILE A 363 -7.85 -2.09 19.81
N PRO A 364 -8.83 -1.32 20.31
CA PRO A 364 -10.18 -1.82 20.58
C PRO A 364 -10.90 -2.44 19.38
N THR A 365 -10.66 -1.93 18.17
CA THR A 365 -11.24 -2.46 16.91
C THR A 365 -10.88 -3.93 16.70
N GLY A 366 -9.74 -4.39 17.23
CA GLY A 366 -9.32 -5.79 17.19
C GLY A 366 -10.36 -6.78 17.68
N LEU A 367 -11.23 -6.37 18.62
CA LEU A 367 -12.36 -7.20 19.08
C LEU A 367 -13.40 -7.44 17.98
N ALA A 368 -13.70 -6.43 17.17
CA ALA A 368 -14.57 -6.54 16.00
C ALA A 368 -13.88 -7.33 14.87
N ASN A 369 -12.60 -7.04 14.62
CA ASN A 369 -11.81 -7.70 13.60
C ASN A 369 -11.69 -9.23 13.83
N LEU A 370 -11.62 -9.67 15.09
CA LEU A 370 -11.49 -11.09 15.46
C LEU A 370 -12.62 -11.97 14.91
N PHE A 371 -13.83 -11.40 14.80
CA PHE A 371 -15.03 -12.08 14.28
C PHE A 371 -15.40 -11.62 12.86
N GLY A 372 -14.57 -10.78 12.24
CA GLY A 372 -14.80 -10.28 10.89
C GLY A 372 -15.98 -9.32 10.76
N LEU A 373 -16.40 -8.68 11.86
CA LEU A 373 -17.46 -7.66 11.84
C LEU A 373 -16.99 -6.36 11.19
N MET A 374 -15.67 -6.16 11.09
CA MET A 374 -15.03 -5.02 10.45
C MET A 374 -13.70 -5.47 9.81
N PRO A 375 -13.33 -4.97 8.62
CA PRO A 375 -12.04 -5.28 8.00
C PRO A 375 -10.87 -4.70 8.79
N LEU A 376 -9.70 -5.33 8.64
CA LEU A 376 -8.45 -4.80 9.22
C LEU A 376 -8.11 -3.48 8.52
N ALA A 377 -7.55 -2.53 9.28
CA ALA A 377 -7.19 -1.18 8.82
C ALA A 377 -8.34 -0.31 8.29
N VAL A 378 -9.60 -0.76 8.40
CA VAL A 378 -10.78 0.00 7.98
C VAL A 378 -11.65 0.28 9.20
N ASN A 379 -12.03 1.54 9.39
CA ASN A 379 -12.99 1.95 10.41
C ASN A 379 -14.31 2.34 9.75
N PHE A 380 -15.43 1.96 10.37
CA PHE A 380 -16.74 2.47 10.00
C PHE A 380 -16.99 3.85 10.66
N PRO A 381 -17.91 4.66 10.12
CA PRO A 381 -18.39 5.84 10.84
C PRO A 381 -19.01 5.47 12.20
N GLU A 382 -18.86 6.33 13.22
CA GLU A 382 -19.61 6.16 14.46
C GLU A 382 -21.13 6.32 14.22
N PRO A 383 -22.00 5.59 14.94
CA PRO A 383 -21.72 4.71 16.08
C PRO A 383 -21.35 3.26 15.71
N TRP A 384 -21.22 2.92 14.42
CA TRP A 384 -21.06 1.53 13.97
C TRP A 384 -19.72 0.91 14.39
N THR A 385 -18.65 1.70 14.43
CA THR A 385 -17.36 1.25 14.99
C THR A 385 -17.54 0.83 16.46
N SER A 386 -18.17 1.65 17.29
CA SER A 386 -18.43 1.30 18.68
C SER A 386 -19.36 0.07 18.83
N VAL A 387 -20.42 -0.03 18.02
CA VAL A 387 -21.35 -1.17 18.04
C VAL A 387 -20.64 -2.49 17.69
N THR A 388 -19.79 -2.49 16.66
CA THR A 388 -19.05 -3.70 16.25
C THR A 388 -18.00 -4.11 17.27
N ILE A 389 -17.34 -3.15 17.95
CA ILE A 389 -16.44 -3.42 19.08
C ILE A 389 -17.19 -4.13 20.22
N ILE A 390 -18.37 -3.62 20.60
CA ILE A 390 -19.20 -4.25 21.65
C ILE A 390 -19.60 -5.66 21.24
N ALA A 391 -20.13 -5.83 20.02
CA ALA A 391 -20.55 -7.13 19.52
C ALA A 391 -19.41 -8.16 19.50
N GLY A 392 -18.22 -7.75 19.03
CA GLY A 392 -17.01 -8.58 19.05
C GLY A 392 -16.55 -8.91 20.47
N GLY A 393 -16.56 -7.94 21.38
CA GLY A 393 -16.24 -8.16 22.79
C GLY A 393 -17.18 -9.16 23.47
N LEU A 394 -18.49 -9.02 23.27
CA LEU A 394 -19.50 -9.94 23.81
C LEU A 394 -19.35 -11.36 23.23
N ALA A 395 -19.09 -11.48 21.92
CA ALA A 395 -18.84 -12.77 21.28
C ALA A 395 -17.59 -13.47 21.84
N LEU A 396 -16.51 -12.72 22.08
CA LEU A 396 -15.29 -13.24 22.72
C LEU A 396 -15.56 -13.70 24.14
N LEU A 397 -16.22 -12.89 24.96
CA LEU A 397 -16.57 -13.25 26.34
C LEU A 397 -17.45 -14.50 26.40
N ALA A 398 -18.45 -14.60 25.51
CA ALA A 398 -19.30 -15.79 25.42
C ALA A 398 -18.47 -17.03 25.03
N ALA A 399 -17.62 -16.93 24.01
CA ALA A 399 -16.75 -18.03 23.56
C ALA A 399 -15.77 -18.48 24.65
N LEU A 400 -15.21 -17.55 25.44
CA LEU A 400 -14.32 -17.86 26.55
C LEU A 400 -15.07 -18.48 27.72
N ALA A 401 -16.24 -17.96 28.10
CA ALA A 401 -17.07 -18.54 29.16
C ALA A 401 -17.49 -19.99 28.82
N ALA A 402 -17.88 -20.23 27.57
CA ALA A 402 -18.14 -21.57 27.06
C ALA A 402 -16.89 -22.45 27.07
N GLY A 403 -15.75 -21.90 26.65
CA GLY A 403 -14.45 -22.55 26.68
C GLY A 403 -14.07 -22.98 28.09
N VAL A 404 -14.14 -22.11 29.09
CA VAL A 404 -13.88 -22.44 30.50
C VAL A 404 -14.80 -23.57 30.95
N ARG A 405 -16.12 -23.44 30.76
CA ARG A 405 -17.11 -24.46 31.14
C ARG A 405 -16.82 -25.83 30.52
N GLU A 406 -16.34 -25.87 29.28
CA GLU A 406 -16.02 -27.11 28.59
C GLU A 406 -14.61 -27.63 28.89
N ALA A 407 -13.65 -26.76 29.21
CA ALA A 407 -12.34 -27.13 29.69
C ALA A 407 -12.43 -27.92 31.01
N TRP A 408 -13.36 -27.56 31.89
CA TRP A 408 -13.72 -28.35 33.09
C TRP A 408 -14.21 -29.76 32.79
N ARG A 409 -14.57 -30.07 31.54
CA ARG A 409 -14.97 -31.41 31.08
C ARG A 409 -13.88 -32.12 30.28
N GLY A 410 -12.70 -31.50 30.13
CA GLY A 410 -11.59 -32.01 29.34
C GLY A 410 -11.82 -31.95 27.83
N VAL A 411 -12.64 -31.02 27.33
CA VAL A 411 -12.91 -30.89 25.90
C VAL A 411 -11.69 -30.34 25.15
N PRO A 412 -11.14 -31.03 24.13
CA PRO A 412 -9.87 -30.65 23.52
C PRO A 412 -9.81 -29.24 22.92
N MET A 413 -10.86 -28.83 22.19
CA MET A 413 -10.90 -27.51 21.58
C MET A 413 -10.93 -26.38 22.61
N ALA A 414 -11.47 -26.65 23.80
CA ALA A 414 -11.59 -25.66 24.86
C ALA A 414 -10.24 -25.47 25.54
N LEU A 415 -9.50 -26.57 25.77
CA LEU A 415 -8.13 -26.51 26.26
C LEU A 415 -7.24 -25.74 25.28
N LEU A 416 -7.36 -26.02 23.98
CA LEU A 416 -6.61 -25.31 22.94
C LEU A 416 -6.95 -23.81 22.94
N LEU A 417 -8.24 -23.45 23.00
CA LEU A 417 -8.69 -22.05 23.05
C LEU A 417 -8.06 -21.30 24.24
N LEU A 418 -8.10 -21.90 25.44
CA LEU A 418 -7.57 -21.26 26.65
C LEU A 418 -6.04 -21.11 26.62
N VAL A 419 -5.31 -22.12 26.10
CA VAL A 419 -3.86 -22.04 25.92
C VAL A 419 -3.49 -20.91 24.96
N GLN A 420 -4.16 -20.84 23.81
CA GLN A 420 -3.90 -19.79 22.83
C GLN A 420 -4.31 -18.41 23.35
N PHE A 421 -5.44 -18.29 24.05
CA PHE A 421 -5.90 -17.03 24.63
C PHE A 421 -4.99 -16.51 25.75
N ALA A 422 -4.46 -17.40 26.60
CA ALA A 422 -3.48 -17.03 27.62
C ALA A 422 -2.22 -16.41 27.00
N LEU A 423 -1.73 -16.97 25.89
CA LEU A 423 -0.61 -16.37 25.15
C LEU A 423 -1.00 -15.02 24.52
N ALA A 424 -2.24 -14.87 24.04
CA ALA A 424 -2.70 -13.61 23.46
C ALA A 424 -2.65 -12.46 24.48
N LEU A 425 -3.07 -12.71 25.72
CA LEU A 425 -2.92 -11.74 26.81
C LEU A 425 -1.45 -11.37 27.05
N ARG A 426 -0.54 -12.35 27.04
CA ARG A 426 0.90 -12.10 27.19
C ARG A 426 1.49 -11.28 26.04
N LEU A 427 1.09 -11.55 24.79
CA LEU A 427 1.56 -10.80 23.62
C LEU A 427 0.99 -9.38 23.59
N MET A 428 -0.27 -9.20 23.96
CA MET A 428 -0.90 -7.88 24.10
C MET A 428 -0.19 -7.03 25.15
N THR A 429 0.07 -7.59 26.34
CA THR A 429 0.75 -6.88 27.44
C THR A 429 2.24 -6.61 27.19
N SER A 430 2.88 -7.35 26.29
CA SER A 430 4.28 -7.10 25.88
C SER A 430 4.41 -6.20 24.65
N GLY A 431 3.29 -5.78 24.05
CA GLY A 431 3.29 -4.95 22.84
C GLY A 431 3.83 -5.68 21.59
N ASN A 432 3.75 -7.02 21.56
CA ASN A 432 4.13 -7.81 20.39
C ASN A 432 2.98 -7.85 19.37
N ASP A 433 2.97 -6.86 18.48
CA ASP A 433 1.95 -6.65 17.44
C ASP A 433 1.85 -7.83 16.46
N PHE A 434 2.98 -8.25 15.89
CA PHE A 434 3.04 -9.31 14.88
C PHE A 434 2.62 -10.68 15.44
N GLY A 435 3.10 -11.02 16.63
CA GLY A 435 2.74 -12.25 17.32
C GLY A 435 1.25 -12.30 17.64
N LEU A 436 0.68 -11.19 18.13
CA LEU A 436 -0.74 -11.10 18.45
C LEU A 436 -1.62 -11.19 17.20
N TYR A 437 -1.22 -10.53 16.11
CA TYR A 437 -1.85 -10.63 14.80
C TYR A 437 -1.91 -12.07 14.28
N LYS A 438 -0.78 -12.79 14.33
CA LYS A 438 -0.72 -14.21 13.98
C LYS A 438 -1.62 -15.07 14.88
N LEU A 439 -1.55 -14.84 16.18
CA LEU A 439 -2.30 -15.62 17.16
C LEU A 439 -3.82 -15.46 16.97
N ALA A 440 -4.32 -14.27 16.65
CA ALA A 440 -5.73 -14.05 16.34
C ALA A 440 -6.25 -14.95 15.20
N MET A 441 -5.42 -15.19 14.18
CA MET A 441 -5.70 -16.17 13.11
C MET A 441 -5.63 -17.61 13.60
N PHE A 442 -4.67 -17.94 14.49
CA PHE A 442 -4.51 -19.29 15.03
C PHE A 442 -5.70 -19.72 15.93
N LEU A 443 -6.34 -18.77 16.62
CA LEU A 443 -7.48 -19.03 17.51
C LEU A 443 -8.77 -19.41 16.77
N GLN A 444 -8.89 -19.07 15.49
CA GLN A 444 -10.15 -19.17 14.73
C GLN A 444 -10.82 -20.55 14.79
N PRO A 445 -10.12 -21.69 14.63
CA PRO A 445 -10.75 -23.01 14.73
C PRO A 445 -11.33 -23.30 16.12
N ALA A 446 -10.64 -22.88 17.18
CA ALA A 446 -11.06 -23.12 18.55
C ALA A 446 -12.22 -22.19 18.96
N LEU A 447 -12.21 -20.94 18.51
CA LEU A 447 -13.31 -19.99 18.66
C LEU A 447 -14.58 -20.48 17.96
N ALA A 448 -14.48 -20.87 16.68
CA ALA A 448 -15.60 -21.40 15.91
C ALA A 448 -16.22 -22.64 16.60
N ALA A 449 -15.38 -23.50 17.17
CA ALA A 449 -15.84 -24.67 17.90
C ALA A 449 -16.58 -24.32 19.20
N SER A 450 -16.16 -23.26 19.89
CA SER A 450 -16.77 -22.80 21.15
C SER A 450 -18.15 -22.20 20.87
N LEU A 451 -18.23 -21.31 19.88
CA LEU A 451 -19.47 -20.71 19.40
C LEU A 451 -20.46 -21.76 18.88
N ALA A 452 -19.99 -22.76 18.12
CA ALA A 452 -20.84 -23.87 17.68
C ALA A 452 -21.48 -24.63 18.87
N GLY A 453 -20.74 -24.78 19.97
CA GLY A 453 -21.24 -25.38 21.20
C GLY A 453 -22.34 -24.55 21.87
N LEU A 454 -22.17 -23.23 21.92
CA LEU A 454 -23.15 -22.28 22.44
C LEU A 454 -24.44 -22.26 21.61
N ILE A 455 -24.31 -22.12 20.29
CA ILE A 455 -25.44 -22.05 19.36
C ILE A 455 -26.29 -23.32 19.43
N LEU A 456 -25.64 -24.50 19.50
CA LEU A 456 -26.37 -25.77 19.66
C LEU A 456 -27.00 -25.95 21.04
N GLY A 457 -26.61 -25.15 22.02
CA GLY A 457 -27.23 -25.08 23.33
C GLY A 457 -28.49 -24.19 23.39
N LEU A 458 -28.76 -23.41 22.34
CA LEU A 458 -29.96 -22.57 22.28
C LEU A 458 -31.24 -23.42 22.10
N PRO A 459 -32.42 -22.88 22.48
CA PRO A 459 -33.70 -23.51 22.19
C PRO A 459 -33.86 -23.82 20.69
N ARG A 460 -34.50 -24.96 20.38
CA ARG A 460 -34.78 -25.39 19.00
C ARG A 460 -33.54 -25.35 18.07
N PRO A 461 -32.46 -26.09 18.37
CA PRO A 461 -31.18 -26.03 17.64
C PRO A 461 -31.27 -26.40 16.16
N ARG A 462 -32.37 -27.03 15.72
CA ARG A 462 -32.64 -27.27 14.29
C ARG A 462 -32.97 -26.00 13.51
N LEU A 463 -33.48 -24.96 14.19
CA LEU A 463 -33.81 -23.65 13.64
C LEU A 463 -32.77 -22.60 14.05
N SER A 464 -32.38 -22.56 15.33
CA SER A 464 -31.45 -21.53 15.82
C SER A 464 -30.03 -21.68 15.27
N ALA A 465 -29.55 -22.90 15.01
CA ALA A 465 -28.23 -23.10 14.41
C ALA A 465 -28.09 -22.57 12.97
N PRO A 466 -28.96 -22.91 12.01
CA PRO A 466 -28.88 -22.34 10.67
C PRO A 466 -29.12 -20.83 10.66
N VAL A 467 -30.04 -20.31 11.51
CA VAL A 467 -30.27 -18.86 11.62
C VAL A 467 -29.03 -18.14 12.16
N ALA A 468 -28.42 -18.63 13.25
CA ALA A 468 -27.22 -18.02 13.81
C ALA A 468 -26.03 -18.06 12.83
N LEU A 469 -25.86 -19.18 12.10
CA LEU A 469 -24.86 -19.28 11.03
C LEU A 469 -25.13 -18.26 9.91
N ALA A 470 -26.38 -18.13 9.46
CA ALA A 470 -26.75 -17.19 8.42
C ALA A 470 -26.52 -15.73 8.86
N LEU A 471 -26.93 -15.36 10.08
CA LEU A 471 -26.70 -14.03 10.63
C LEU A 471 -25.21 -13.72 10.79
N GLY A 472 -24.42 -14.67 11.31
CA GLY A 472 -22.97 -14.52 11.43
C GLY A 472 -22.29 -14.37 10.07
N ALA A 473 -22.68 -15.19 9.09
CA ALA A 473 -22.15 -15.09 7.73
C ALA A 473 -22.55 -13.77 7.05
N LEU A 474 -23.78 -13.30 7.22
CA LEU A 474 -24.24 -12.00 6.69
C LEU A 474 -23.50 -10.83 7.34
N ALA A 475 -23.29 -10.87 8.66
CA ALA A 475 -22.54 -9.83 9.37
C ALA A 475 -21.05 -9.79 8.95
N ALA A 476 -20.47 -10.95 8.64
CA ALA A 476 -19.08 -11.09 8.21
C ALA A 476 -18.88 -10.88 6.70
N ALA A 477 -19.94 -10.98 5.90
CA ALA A 477 -19.88 -10.91 4.44
C ALA A 477 -19.25 -9.62 3.90
N PRO A 478 -19.54 -8.41 4.42
CA PRO A 478 -18.88 -7.18 3.96
C PRO A 478 -17.37 -7.25 4.08
N THR A 479 -16.86 -7.78 5.20
CA THR A 479 -15.42 -7.95 5.43
C THR A 479 -14.82 -9.00 4.51
N ALA A 480 -15.50 -10.13 4.31
CA ALA A 480 -15.01 -11.16 3.40
C ALA A 480 -15.02 -10.71 1.92
N LEU A 481 -16.06 -10.00 1.50
CA LEU A 481 -16.12 -9.41 0.16
C LEU A 481 -15.06 -8.32 -0.02
N HIS A 482 -14.77 -7.54 1.02
CA HIS A 482 -13.67 -6.59 0.99
C HIS A 482 -12.32 -7.30 0.78
N TYR A 483 -12.00 -8.33 1.57
CA TYR A 483 -10.73 -9.05 1.42
C TYR A 483 -10.60 -9.76 0.07
N THR A 484 -11.66 -10.43 -0.40
CA THR A 484 -11.63 -11.05 -1.74
C THR A 484 -11.55 -9.99 -2.83
N GLY A 485 -12.21 -8.84 -2.67
CA GLY A 485 -12.07 -7.68 -3.54
C GLY A 485 -10.63 -7.18 -3.66
N VAL A 486 -9.96 -6.95 -2.53
CA VAL A 486 -8.56 -6.49 -2.48
C VAL A 486 -7.60 -7.56 -3.03
N SER A 487 -7.88 -8.85 -2.78
CA SER A 487 -7.09 -9.96 -3.31
C SER A 487 -7.09 -10.07 -4.85
N GLN A 488 -7.97 -9.36 -5.55
CA GLN A 488 -7.90 -9.33 -7.02
C GLN A 488 -6.73 -8.49 -7.52
N GLY A 489 -6.13 -7.66 -6.67
CA GLY A 489 -5.01 -6.79 -7.02
C GLY A 489 -5.44 -5.46 -7.68
N ASP A 490 -6.74 -5.23 -7.86
CA ASP A 490 -7.28 -4.03 -8.54
C ASP A 490 -7.06 -2.73 -7.71
N ARG A 491 -6.77 -2.85 -6.41
CA ARG A 491 -6.46 -1.73 -5.51
C ARG A 491 -5.01 -1.82 -5.04
N ALA A 492 -4.32 -0.68 -5.03
CA ALA A 492 -2.97 -0.55 -4.51
C ALA A 492 -2.97 -0.02 -3.07
N GLY A 493 -1.89 -0.31 -2.33
CA GLY A 493 -1.69 0.13 -0.96
C GLY A 493 -2.20 -0.85 0.11
N GLY A 494 -1.67 -0.71 1.32
CA GLY A 494 -2.01 -1.57 2.46
C GLY A 494 -1.36 -2.94 2.39
N LEU A 495 -2.17 -3.99 2.17
CA LEU A 495 -1.72 -5.38 2.17
C LEU A 495 -1.33 -5.88 0.76
N THR A 496 -1.65 -5.14 -0.31
CA THR A 496 -1.40 -5.54 -1.71
C THR A 496 -0.12 -4.89 -2.24
N GLU A 497 0.88 -5.70 -2.58
CA GLU A 497 2.20 -5.18 -2.99
C GLU A 497 2.36 -5.02 -4.51
N ALA A 498 1.64 -5.82 -5.31
CA ALA A 498 1.74 -5.83 -6.77
C ALA A 498 0.37 -5.55 -7.40
N LYS A 499 0.06 -4.26 -7.59
CA LYS A 499 -1.20 -3.80 -8.21
C LYS A 499 -1.35 -4.41 -9.60
N SER A 500 -2.57 -4.83 -9.93
CA SER A 500 -2.99 -5.33 -11.24
C SER A 500 -2.26 -6.59 -11.73
N ALA A 501 -1.36 -7.20 -10.94
CA ALA A 501 -0.56 -8.35 -11.35
C ALA A 501 -1.42 -9.55 -11.77
N SER A 502 -2.55 -9.78 -11.08
CA SER A 502 -3.47 -10.87 -11.46
C SER A 502 -4.19 -10.63 -12.78
N ALA A 503 -4.49 -9.38 -13.10
CA ALA A 503 -5.22 -8.99 -14.31
C ALA A 503 -4.30 -8.89 -15.53
N LEU A 504 -3.09 -8.36 -15.35
CA LEU A 504 -2.10 -8.14 -16.41
C LEU A 504 -1.27 -9.40 -16.71
N GLY A 505 -1.16 -10.31 -15.74
CA GLY A 505 -0.18 -11.39 -15.78
C GLY A 505 1.23 -10.89 -15.49
N THR A 506 2.09 -11.76 -14.96
CA THR A 506 3.47 -11.40 -14.58
C THR A 506 4.52 -11.95 -15.54
N ASP A 507 4.13 -12.60 -16.64
CA ASP A 507 5.09 -13.13 -17.61
C ASP A 507 6.00 -12.00 -18.12
N ALA A 508 7.31 -12.20 -17.98
CA ALA A 508 8.27 -11.23 -18.50
C ALA A 508 8.30 -11.30 -20.04
N PRO A 509 8.46 -10.16 -20.75
CA PRO A 509 8.63 -10.18 -22.20
C PRO A 509 9.86 -11.01 -22.61
N LEU A 510 9.83 -11.56 -23.83
CA LEU A 510 10.91 -12.41 -24.33
C LEU A 510 12.24 -11.64 -24.38
N VAL A 511 13.26 -12.17 -23.70
CA VAL A 511 14.62 -11.61 -23.72
C VAL A 511 15.48 -12.38 -24.75
N PRO A 512 16.19 -11.71 -25.67
CA PRO A 512 17.11 -12.37 -26.58
C PRO A 512 18.21 -13.15 -25.85
N ALA A 513 18.69 -14.24 -26.45
CA ALA A 513 19.77 -15.04 -25.87
C ALA A 513 21.06 -14.22 -25.75
N GLY A 514 21.75 -14.32 -24.61
CA GLY A 514 22.99 -13.58 -24.34
C GLY A 514 22.78 -12.10 -23.95
N THR A 515 21.53 -11.62 -23.90
CA THR A 515 21.21 -10.28 -23.40
C THR A 515 21.26 -10.24 -21.87
N ARG A 516 21.94 -9.24 -21.35
CA ARG A 516 21.91 -8.90 -19.92
C ARG A 516 20.77 -7.92 -19.66
N VAL A 517 20.00 -8.21 -18.62
CA VAL A 517 18.82 -7.44 -18.23
C VAL A 517 19.14 -6.59 -17.01
N LEU A 518 19.02 -5.27 -17.14
CA LEU A 518 19.19 -4.31 -16.07
C LEU A 518 17.81 -3.88 -15.54
N ALA A 519 17.45 -4.31 -14.33
CA ALA A 519 16.16 -4.01 -13.74
C ALA A 519 16.19 -2.73 -12.90
N ASP A 520 15.31 -1.79 -13.23
CA ASP A 520 15.07 -0.55 -12.44
C ASP A 520 13.93 -0.69 -11.41
N VAL A 521 13.29 -1.87 -11.38
CA VAL A 521 12.13 -2.17 -10.56
C VAL A 521 12.43 -1.88 -9.09
N ASN A 522 11.77 -0.87 -8.54
CA ASN A 522 11.95 -0.40 -7.17
C ASN A 522 10.93 -1.01 -6.18
N ASN A 523 9.94 -1.76 -6.67
CA ASN A 523 9.04 -2.55 -5.85
C ASN A 523 9.70 -3.91 -5.55
N LEU A 524 9.90 -4.23 -4.27
CA LEU A 524 10.63 -5.42 -3.86
C LEU A 524 9.96 -6.73 -4.31
N VAL A 525 8.63 -6.80 -4.23
CA VAL A 525 7.88 -7.98 -4.67
C VAL A 525 7.95 -8.13 -6.18
N ALA A 526 7.73 -7.05 -6.92
CA ALA A 526 7.80 -7.08 -8.38
C ALA A 526 9.22 -7.41 -8.88
N ALA A 527 10.26 -6.95 -8.17
CA ALA A 527 11.65 -7.33 -8.46
C ALA A 527 11.84 -8.85 -8.33
N LYS A 528 11.31 -9.48 -7.27
CA LYS A 528 11.40 -10.94 -7.11
C LYS A 528 10.50 -11.72 -8.07
N LEU A 529 9.36 -11.16 -8.49
CA LEU A 529 8.55 -11.73 -9.57
C LEU A 529 9.36 -11.77 -10.87
N ALA A 530 10.07 -10.69 -11.21
CA ALA A 530 10.96 -10.66 -12.37
C ALA A 530 12.06 -11.73 -12.28
N ALA A 531 12.64 -11.97 -11.09
CA ALA A 531 13.60 -13.05 -10.90
C ALA A 531 13.02 -14.45 -11.14
N ALA A 532 11.76 -14.68 -10.75
CA ALA A 532 11.09 -15.96 -10.99
C ALA A 532 10.81 -16.18 -12.48
N GLU A 533 10.47 -15.11 -13.19
CA GLU A 533 10.10 -15.13 -14.60
C GLU A 533 11.30 -15.18 -15.56
N LEU A 534 12.39 -14.50 -15.19
CA LEU A 534 13.62 -14.41 -16.00
C LEU A 534 14.71 -15.39 -15.57
N ARG A 535 14.35 -16.48 -14.89
CA ARG A 535 15.31 -17.55 -14.53
C ARG A 535 16.06 -18.04 -15.78
N GLY A 536 17.37 -18.14 -15.69
CA GLY A 536 18.27 -18.48 -16.80
C GLY A 536 18.81 -17.26 -17.57
N THR A 537 18.30 -16.06 -17.31
CA THR A 537 18.76 -14.80 -17.94
C THR A 537 19.68 -14.04 -16.99
N ASP A 538 20.69 -13.33 -17.51
CA ASP A 538 21.57 -12.49 -16.68
C ASP A 538 20.84 -11.23 -16.17
N LEU A 539 20.15 -11.34 -15.03
CA LEU A 539 19.36 -10.27 -14.42
C LEU A 539 20.15 -9.53 -13.33
N ARG A 540 20.27 -8.20 -13.46
CA ARG A 540 20.97 -7.32 -12.52
C ARG A 540 20.04 -6.22 -12.02
N TYR A 541 19.95 -6.04 -10.69
CA TYR A 541 19.18 -4.95 -10.11
C TYR A 541 20.04 -3.71 -9.93
N LEU A 542 19.53 -2.58 -10.42
CA LEU A 542 20.18 -1.28 -10.31
C LEU A 542 19.87 -0.58 -8.98
N SER A 543 18.70 -0.88 -8.40
CA SER A 543 18.18 -0.17 -7.23
C SER A 543 18.80 -0.60 -5.89
N ARG A 544 18.92 -1.92 -5.67
CA ARG A 544 19.54 -2.55 -4.50
C ARG A 544 19.73 -4.06 -4.70
N ASP A 545 20.44 -4.69 -3.78
CA ASP A 545 20.34 -6.13 -3.57
C ASP A 545 19.06 -6.48 -2.79
N TYR A 546 18.15 -7.23 -3.43
CA TYR A 546 16.87 -7.67 -2.86
C TYR A 546 16.98 -8.99 -2.05
N TYR A 547 18.11 -9.68 -2.12
CA TYR A 547 18.31 -11.03 -1.56
C TYR A 547 19.26 -11.06 -0.36
N GLN A 548 19.92 -9.94 -0.03
CA GLN A 548 20.85 -9.86 1.10
C GLN A 548 20.22 -10.33 2.43
N GLN A 549 18.93 -10.06 2.67
CA GLN A 549 18.21 -10.48 3.88
C GLN A 549 17.69 -11.92 3.83
N ILE A 550 17.70 -12.58 2.67
CA ILE A 550 17.30 -13.98 2.48
C ILE A 550 18.49 -14.94 2.71
N ALA A 551 19.71 -14.41 2.72
CA ALA A 551 20.93 -15.19 2.98
C ALA A 551 21.58 -14.96 4.37
N PRO A 552 20.83 -14.84 5.49
CA PRO A 552 21.47 -14.75 6.80
C PRO A 552 22.06 -16.12 7.15
N ILE A 553 23.35 -16.11 7.49
CA ILE A 553 24.06 -17.30 7.96
C ILE A 553 24.00 -17.27 9.49
N GLU A 554 23.02 -17.98 10.06
CA GLU A 554 22.75 -17.94 11.50
C GLU A 554 23.13 -19.22 12.27
N TYR A 555 23.58 -20.29 11.59
CA TYR A 555 23.93 -21.55 12.24
C TYR A 555 24.96 -21.38 13.38
N GLU A 556 25.81 -20.36 13.33
CA GLU A 556 26.82 -20.07 14.34
C GLU A 556 26.25 -19.82 15.75
N ARG A 557 24.99 -19.38 15.84
CA ARG A 557 24.29 -19.21 17.13
C ARG A 557 24.09 -20.52 17.88
N LEU A 558 24.17 -21.67 17.21
CA LEU A 558 24.12 -22.99 17.84
C LEU A 558 25.44 -23.39 18.51
N GLY A 559 26.51 -22.62 18.31
CA GLY A 559 27.85 -22.95 18.81
C GLY A 559 28.52 -24.07 18.02
N THR A 560 29.85 -24.16 18.09
CA THR A 560 30.66 -25.09 17.30
C THR A 560 30.30 -26.56 17.56
N THR A 561 29.97 -26.91 18.80
CA THR A 561 29.65 -28.29 19.20
C THR A 561 28.40 -28.84 18.51
N LEU A 562 27.28 -28.09 18.50
CA LEU A 562 26.04 -28.57 17.89
C LEU A 562 26.09 -28.53 16.37
N VAL A 563 26.74 -27.51 15.79
CA VAL A 563 26.86 -27.38 14.34
C VAL A 563 27.78 -28.47 13.77
N GLY A 564 28.83 -28.86 14.48
CA GLY A 564 29.72 -29.96 14.09
C GLY A 564 29.05 -31.34 14.02
N LEU A 565 27.88 -31.50 14.64
CA LEU A 565 27.06 -32.73 14.52
C LEU A 565 26.26 -32.79 13.21
N HIS A 566 26.20 -31.70 12.44
CA HIS A 566 25.45 -31.65 11.20
C HIS A 566 26.20 -32.41 10.08
N PRO A 567 25.62 -33.43 9.43
CA PRO A 567 26.33 -34.25 8.44
C PRO A 567 26.85 -33.51 7.21
N HIS A 568 26.31 -32.32 6.93
CA HIS A 568 26.76 -31.44 5.85
C HIS A 568 27.46 -30.18 6.39
N PHE A 569 28.24 -30.31 7.46
CA PHE A 569 28.97 -29.21 8.10
C PHE A 569 29.81 -28.39 7.10
N ASP A 570 30.50 -29.05 6.17
CA ASP A 570 31.32 -28.38 5.15
C ASP A 570 30.48 -27.46 4.25
N ALA A 571 29.26 -27.88 3.92
CA ALA A 571 28.33 -27.06 3.14
C ALA A 571 27.96 -25.78 3.91
N LEU A 572 27.77 -25.86 5.22
CA LEU A 572 27.51 -24.70 6.09
C LEU A 572 28.71 -23.74 6.09
N LEU A 573 29.93 -24.27 6.31
CA LEU A 573 31.16 -23.47 6.34
C LEU A 573 31.44 -22.74 5.02
N SER A 574 31.09 -23.36 3.88
CA SER A 574 31.29 -22.76 2.55
C SER A 574 30.36 -21.57 2.25
N ALA A 575 29.33 -21.32 3.06
CA ALA A 575 28.33 -20.29 2.77
C ALA A 575 28.89 -18.86 2.85
N ARG A 576 29.66 -18.53 3.91
CA ARG A 576 30.23 -17.18 4.10
C ARG A 576 31.24 -16.80 3.02
N PRO A 577 32.24 -17.65 2.69
CA PRO A 577 33.20 -17.34 1.63
C PRO A 577 32.52 -17.08 0.28
N ARG A 578 31.47 -17.85 -0.07
CA ARG A 578 30.71 -17.67 -1.31
C ARG A 578 29.99 -16.33 -1.37
N LEU A 579 29.32 -15.92 -0.29
CA LEU A 579 28.66 -14.61 -0.24
C LEU A 579 29.68 -13.47 -0.32
N ALA A 580 30.83 -13.62 0.37
CA ALA A 580 31.90 -12.62 0.31
C ALA A 580 32.50 -12.49 -1.10
N GLU A 581 32.76 -13.62 -1.77
CA GLU A 581 33.23 -13.63 -3.16
C GLU A 581 32.20 -13.00 -4.11
N ARG A 582 30.91 -13.34 -3.94
CA ARG A 582 29.80 -12.74 -4.69
C ARG A 582 29.76 -11.24 -4.47
N ASP A 583 29.72 -10.76 -3.23
CA ASP A 583 29.67 -9.34 -2.89
C ASP A 583 30.85 -8.59 -3.52
N ALA A 584 32.07 -9.14 -3.45
CA ALA A 584 33.28 -8.55 -4.01
C ALA A 584 33.22 -8.42 -5.54
N ARG A 585 32.58 -9.37 -6.24
CA ARG A 585 32.49 -9.37 -7.71
C ARG A 585 31.31 -8.56 -8.24
N THR A 586 30.16 -8.56 -7.55
CA THR A 586 28.92 -8.01 -8.10
C THR A 586 28.52 -6.67 -7.50
N THR A 587 29.11 -6.25 -6.37
CA THR A 587 28.70 -5.02 -5.67
C THR A 587 29.88 -4.14 -5.26
N GLN A 588 29.60 -2.85 -5.10
CA GLN A 588 30.53 -1.85 -4.58
C GLN A 588 29.81 -0.92 -3.62
N THR A 589 30.50 -0.48 -2.57
CA THR A 589 29.97 0.50 -1.61
C THR A 589 30.50 1.87 -1.99
N LEU A 590 29.59 2.82 -2.19
CA LEU A 590 29.91 4.20 -2.61
C LEU A 590 29.40 5.19 -1.57
N ARG A 591 30.00 6.38 -1.55
CA ARG A 591 29.59 7.51 -0.71
C ARG A 591 29.40 8.76 -1.58
N LEU A 592 28.22 9.35 -1.52
CA LEU A 592 27.85 10.56 -2.26
C LEU A 592 26.73 11.29 -1.52
N PHE A 593 26.64 12.63 -1.63
CA PHE A 593 25.57 13.44 -1.00
C PHE A 593 25.33 13.14 0.49
N GLU A 594 26.42 12.94 1.24
CA GLU A 594 26.41 12.61 2.67
C GLU A 594 25.66 11.31 3.01
N THR A 595 25.56 10.39 2.05
CA THR A 595 25.00 9.06 2.26
C THR A 595 25.92 7.97 1.73
N THR A 596 25.75 6.76 2.25
CA THR A 596 26.43 5.55 1.80
C THR A 596 25.39 4.61 1.19
N PHE A 597 25.75 3.96 0.09
CA PHE A 597 24.86 3.03 -0.61
C PHE A 597 25.66 1.92 -1.29
N ARG A 598 25.01 0.78 -1.54
CA ARG A 598 25.57 -0.33 -2.32
C ARG A 598 25.04 -0.24 -3.74
N ALA A 599 25.94 -0.24 -4.73
CA ALA A 599 25.62 -0.24 -6.14
C ALA A 599 26.13 -1.53 -6.81
N PRO A 600 25.48 -2.01 -7.88
CA PRO A 600 26.03 -3.11 -8.66
C PRO A 600 27.34 -2.67 -9.33
N ARG A 601 28.30 -3.60 -9.43
CA ARG A 601 29.48 -3.42 -10.28
C ARG A 601 29.08 -3.72 -11.72
N LEU A 602 28.85 -2.66 -12.48
CA LEU A 602 28.64 -2.72 -13.92
C LEU A 602 29.81 -1.98 -14.56
N GLU A 603 30.45 -2.58 -15.55
CA GLU A 603 31.38 -1.83 -16.41
C GLU A 603 30.57 -0.75 -17.13
N TYR A 604 31.02 0.50 -17.06
CA TYR A 604 30.26 1.71 -17.41
C TYR A 604 29.74 1.74 -18.86
N ALA A 605 30.24 0.89 -19.75
CA ALA A 605 29.73 0.75 -21.11
C ALA A 605 28.65 -0.34 -21.15
N PRO A 606 27.37 -0.01 -21.46
CA PRO A 606 26.39 -1.04 -21.77
C PRO A 606 26.92 -1.87 -22.94
N GLY A 607 26.84 -3.19 -22.82
CA GLY A 607 27.12 -4.06 -23.96
C GLY A 607 26.11 -3.77 -25.07
N ALA A 608 26.46 -3.99 -26.34
CA ALA A 608 25.51 -3.88 -27.46
C ALA A 608 24.25 -4.75 -27.28
N ALA A 609 24.27 -5.70 -26.33
CA ALA A 609 23.20 -6.63 -26.03
C ALA A 609 22.43 -6.30 -24.72
N ASP A 610 22.65 -5.17 -24.04
CA ASP A 610 21.91 -4.84 -22.79
C ASP A 610 20.46 -4.38 -23.06
N THR A 611 19.55 -4.73 -22.15
CA THR A 611 18.17 -4.23 -22.12
C THR A 611 17.76 -3.86 -20.69
N TYR A 612 16.79 -2.96 -20.55
CA TYR A 612 16.23 -2.60 -19.26
C TYR A 612 14.89 -3.29 -19.04
N LEU A 613 14.67 -3.80 -17.83
CA LEU A 613 13.38 -4.28 -17.39
C LEU A 613 12.78 -3.28 -16.42
N THR A 614 11.59 -2.78 -16.77
CA THR A 614 10.85 -1.81 -15.95
C THR A 614 9.44 -2.32 -15.67
N LEU A 615 8.81 -1.74 -14.65
CA LEU A 615 7.35 -1.83 -14.55
C LEU A 615 6.70 -0.95 -15.61
N ASP A 616 5.44 -1.24 -15.92
CA ASP A 616 4.61 -0.29 -16.66
C ASP A 616 4.59 1.07 -15.92
N PRO A 617 4.74 2.22 -16.62
CA PRO A 617 4.78 3.54 -16.00
C PRO A 617 3.59 3.82 -15.07
N ALA A 618 2.40 3.28 -15.36
CA ALA A 618 1.23 3.42 -14.50
C ALA A 618 1.45 2.77 -13.12
N LEU A 619 2.30 1.74 -13.03
CA LEU A 619 2.61 0.95 -11.84
C LEU A 619 3.85 1.44 -11.06
N GLY A 620 4.43 2.59 -11.42
CA GLY A 620 5.61 3.17 -10.78
C GLY A 620 5.46 4.63 -10.37
N LEU A 621 6.53 5.22 -9.80
CA LEU A 621 6.62 6.66 -9.52
C LEU A 621 7.45 7.40 -10.58
N PHE A 622 8.43 6.72 -11.17
CA PHE A 622 9.46 7.37 -11.98
C PHE A 622 9.19 7.24 -13.49
N ASN A 623 9.75 8.17 -14.26
CA ASN A 623 9.84 8.12 -15.73
C ASN A 623 8.48 8.11 -16.47
N LYS A 624 7.45 8.76 -15.92
CA LYS A 624 6.10 8.81 -16.51
C LYS A 624 5.93 9.89 -17.58
N PHE A 625 6.78 10.92 -17.57
CA PHE A 625 6.57 12.13 -18.38
C PHE A 625 6.40 11.87 -19.89
N ARG A 626 7.10 10.86 -20.43
CA ARG A 626 7.08 10.53 -21.87
C ARG A 626 5.82 9.80 -22.33
N PHE A 627 4.87 9.57 -21.42
CA PHE A 627 3.62 8.88 -21.71
C PHE A 627 2.42 9.83 -21.60
N PRO A 628 1.43 9.71 -22.48
CA PRO A 628 0.22 10.52 -22.39
C PRO A 628 -0.56 10.20 -21.12
N ALA A 629 -0.94 11.22 -20.37
CA ALA A 629 -1.77 11.08 -19.17
C ALA A 629 -3.27 11.24 -19.51
N PRO A 630 -4.20 10.56 -18.81
CA PRO A 630 -3.97 9.59 -17.72
C PRO A 630 -3.38 8.26 -18.19
N LEU A 631 -2.60 7.63 -17.33
CA LEU A 631 -1.91 6.37 -17.59
C LEU A 631 -2.74 5.18 -17.12
N GLU A 632 -3.08 4.26 -18.03
CA GLU A 632 -3.69 2.97 -17.70
C GLU A 632 -2.66 1.85 -17.91
N PRO A 633 -2.48 0.92 -16.95
CA PRO A 633 -1.49 -0.14 -17.07
C PRO A 633 -1.91 -1.13 -18.17
N GLN A 634 -1.02 -1.38 -19.13
CA GLN A 634 -1.28 -2.33 -20.22
C GLN A 634 -0.56 -3.66 -20.03
N THR A 635 0.62 -3.62 -19.42
CA THR A 635 1.45 -4.79 -19.13
C THR A 635 1.97 -4.68 -17.70
N PHE A 636 2.46 -5.79 -17.11
CA PHE A 636 3.09 -5.70 -15.79
C PHE A 636 4.57 -5.33 -15.91
N PHE A 637 5.30 -6.03 -16.77
CA PHE A 637 6.71 -5.77 -17.10
C PHE A 637 6.87 -5.26 -18.53
N ARG A 638 7.83 -4.36 -18.71
CA ARG A 638 8.25 -3.84 -20.02
C ARG A 638 9.75 -4.02 -20.20
N LEU A 639 10.15 -4.34 -21.43
CA LEU A 639 11.55 -4.29 -21.84
C LEU A 639 11.80 -3.01 -22.65
N LEU A 640 12.87 -2.31 -22.33
CA LEU A 640 13.36 -1.15 -23.06
C LEU A 640 14.76 -1.46 -23.59
N PRO A 641 14.97 -1.55 -24.92
CA PRO A 641 16.30 -1.67 -25.49
C PRO A 641 17.17 -0.53 -24.98
N ALA A 642 18.45 -0.80 -24.69
CA ALA A 642 19.30 0.23 -24.12
C ALA A 642 19.37 1.49 -25.00
N ALA A 643 19.31 1.35 -26.34
CA ALA A 643 19.27 2.46 -27.30
C ALA A 643 18.13 3.47 -27.10
N GLU A 644 16.99 3.03 -26.55
CA GLU A 644 15.82 3.88 -26.30
C GLU A 644 15.84 4.55 -24.92
N VAL A 645 16.79 4.14 -24.06
CA VAL A 645 16.93 4.69 -22.71
C VAL A 645 17.77 5.96 -22.75
N ARG A 646 17.22 7.05 -22.20
CA ARG A 646 17.91 8.34 -22.02
C ARG A 646 17.30 9.08 -20.84
N ASN A 647 18.15 9.71 -20.02
CA ASN A 647 17.74 10.43 -18.81
C ASN A 647 16.76 9.60 -17.95
N HIS A 648 17.05 8.31 -17.77
CA HIS A 648 16.13 7.38 -17.12
C HIS A 648 16.47 7.20 -15.65
N LEU A 649 15.53 7.52 -14.77
CA LEU A 649 15.73 7.54 -13.33
C LEU A 649 15.55 6.17 -12.71
N VAL A 650 16.51 5.77 -11.87
CA VAL A 650 16.45 4.57 -11.05
C VAL A 650 16.60 4.98 -9.59
N PHE A 651 15.64 4.64 -8.76
CA PHE A 651 15.76 4.87 -7.31
C PHE A 651 16.83 3.97 -6.70
N VAL A 652 17.68 4.50 -5.82
CA VAL A 652 18.78 3.75 -5.17
C VAL A 652 18.58 3.71 -3.67
N HIS A 653 18.64 2.50 -3.09
CA HIS A 653 18.59 2.33 -1.64
C HIS A 653 19.85 2.89 -0.97
N SER A 654 19.69 3.86 -0.08
CA SER A 654 20.79 4.56 0.60
C SER A 654 20.58 4.70 2.11
N GLY A 655 21.64 5.05 2.84
CA GLY A 655 21.58 5.26 4.29
C GLY A 655 20.74 6.47 4.74
N ARG A 656 20.42 7.41 3.83
CA ARG A 656 19.56 8.58 4.10
C ARG A 656 18.14 8.44 3.54
N GLY A 657 17.96 7.58 2.54
CA GLY A 657 16.69 7.33 1.87
C GLY A 657 16.64 5.89 1.37
N ASN A 658 15.78 5.08 1.97
CA ASN A 658 15.69 3.66 1.70
C ASN A 658 14.29 3.23 1.21
N HIS A 659 14.17 1.97 0.81
CA HIS A 659 12.88 1.39 0.41
C HIS A 659 11.99 1.14 1.64
N TYR A 660 10.67 1.29 1.51
CA TYR A 660 9.72 0.99 2.60
C TYR A 660 9.86 -0.44 3.13
N TYR A 661 10.15 -1.40 2.26
CA TYR A 661 10.33 -2.79 2.64
C TYR A 661 11.80 -3.09 2.97
N LEU A 662 12.03 -3.71 4.13
CA LEU A 662 13.34 -4.11 4.64
C LEU A 662 14.35 -2.94 4.82
N GLY A 663 13.88 -1.70 4.92
CA GLY A 663 14.66 -0.51 5.24
C GLY A 663 14.50 -0.04 6.70
N ASP A 664 15.29 0.95 7.11
CA ASP A 664 15.07 1.70 8.35
C ASP A 664 13.82 2.58 8.19
N ARG A 665 12.76 2.24 8.95
CA ARG A 665 11.43 2.86 8.89
C ARG A 665 11.41 4.35 9.18
N ASN A 666 12.47 4.91 9.79
CA ASN A 666 12.57 6.35 10.00
C ASN A 666 13.15 7.11 8.78
N ARG A 667 13.61 6.37 7.75
CA ARG A 667 14.33 6.92 6.60
C ARG A 667 13.78 6.40 5.26
N ILE A 668 12.52 5.97 5.24
CA ILE A 668 11.86 5.54 4.00
C ILE A 668 11.79 6.72 3.04
N ALA A 669 12.20 6.50 1.79
CA ALA A 669 12.16 7.48 0.72
C ALA A 669 10.95 7.31 -0.21
N ILE A 670 10.56 6.05 -0.47
CA ILE A 670 9.42 5.71 -1.32
C ILE A 670 8.59 4.60 -0.67
N PHE A 671 7.26 4.75 -0.69
CA PHE A 671 6.29 3.75 -0.26
C PHE A 671 5.64 3.06 -1.47
N GLN A 672 4.73 2.12 -1.21
CA GLN A 672 3.91 1.53 -2.26
C GLN A 672 3.05 2.59 -2.94
N GLN A 673 2.67 2.35 -4.19
CA GLN A 673 1.60 3.10 -4.83
C GLN A 673 0.28 2.86 -4.11
N GLU A 674 -0.58 3.87 -4.10
CA GLU A 674 -1.95 3.78 -3.62
C GLU A 674 -2.85 4.72 -4.42
N ALA A 675 -4.17 4.50 -4.35
CA ALA A 675 -5.14 5.27 -5.13
C ALA A 675 -5.11 6.76 -4.76
N ASP A 676 -5.11 7.63 -5.78
CA ASP A 676 -5.17 9.08 -5.58
C ASP A 676 -6.58 9.50 -5.12
N PRO A 677 -6.75 10.14 -3.96
CA PRO A 677 -8.08 10.55 -3.48
C PRO A 677 -8.82 11.53 -4.39
N TYR A 678 -8.11 12.26 -5.26
CA TYR A 678 -8.73 13.22 -6.18
C TYR A 678 -9.14 12.62 -7.53
N THR A 679 -8.69 11.41 -7.87
CA THR A 679 -9.00 10.79 -9.17
C THR A 679 -8.83 9.28 -9.16
N ALA A 680 -9.71 8.58 -9.86
CA ALA A 680 -9.56 7.13 -10.06
C ALA A 680 -8.62 6.76 -11.23
N ARG A 681 -8.11 7.75 -11.98
CA ARG A 681 -7.36 7.57 -13.24
C ARG A 681 -5.84 7.52 -13.09
N GLN A 682 -5.32 7.62 -11.86
CA GLN A 682 -3.90 7.46 -11.56
C GLN A 682 -3.72 7.09 -10.09
N ASP A 683 -2.55 6.55 -9.76
CA ASP A 683 -2.09 6.38 -8.40
C ASP A 683 -1.03 7.43 -8.06
N PHE A 684 -0.76 7.57 -6.76
CA PHE A 684 0.37 8.32 -6.25
C PHE A 684 1.21 7.48 -5.28
N THR A 685 2.32 8.03 -4.79
CA THR A 685 3.25 7.33 -3.91
C THR A 685 3.65 8.24 -2.76
N GLY A 686 3.51 7.78 -1.52
CA GLY A 686 4.10 8.47 -0.38
C GLY A 686 5.62 8.55 -0.52
N ILE A 687 6.19 9.75 -0.32
CA ILE A 687 7.62 10.01 -0.39
C ILE A 687 8.16 10.57 0.93
N GLY A 688 9.39 10.18 1.26
CA GLY A 688 10.14 10.69 2.39
C GLY A 688 11.07 11.85 2.02
N ARG A 689 12.00 12.15 2.92
CA ARG A 689 12.88 13.32 2.80
C ARG A 689 13.85 13.25 1.61
N PHE A 690 14.52 12.12 1.44
CA PHE A 690 15.72 12.03 0.60
C PHE A 690 15.59 10.90 -0.42
N LEU A 691 15.69 11.22 -1.71
CA LEU A 691 15.68 10.25 -2.80
C LEU A 691 17.02 10.30 -3.54
N LEU A 692 17.81 9.24 -3.44
CA LEU A 692 19.00 9.06 -4.28
C LEU A 692 18.57 8.41 -5.60
N LEU A 693 18.96 9.03 -6.71
CA LEU A 693 18.56 8.60 -8.05
C LEU A 693 19.81 8.37 -8.90
N ARG A 694 19.92 7.17 -9.46
CA ARG A 694 20.86 6.86 -10.54
C ARG A 694 20.21 7.26 -11.86
N VAL A 695 20.97 7.88 -12.75
CA VAL A 695 20.49 8.33 -14.06
C VAL A 695 21.15 7.49 -15.14
N GLU A 696 20.36 6.68 -15.84
CA GLU A 696 20.82 5.88 -16.97
C GLU A 696 20.85 6.72 -18.23
N ARG A 697 22.00 6.67 -18.93
CA ARG A 697 22.28 7.43 -20.16
C ARG A 697 21.92 8.91 -20.03
N PRO A 698 22.57 9.62 -19.09
CA PRO A 698 22.28 11.03 -18.83
C PRO A 698 22.83 11.92 -19.93
N ASP A 699 22.14 13.04 -20.17
CA ASP A 699 22.75 14.20 -20.82
C ASP A 699 23.76 14.87 -19.87
N THR A 700 24.64 15.70 -20.44
CA THR A 700 25.59 16.51 -19.64
C THR A 700 24.87 17.40 -18.64
N GLU A 701 23.76 17.98 -19.07
CA GLU A 701 22.81 18.74 -18.25
C GLU A 701 21.41 18.17 -18.49
N LEU A 702 20.65 18.01 -17.41
CA LEU A 702 19.26 17.56 -17.47
C LEU A 702 18.39 18.37 -16.51
N TYR A 703 17.08 18.22 -16.66
CA TYR A 703 16.07 18.77 -15.76
C TYR A 703 15.31 17.64 -15.08
N VAL A 704 14.72 17.91 -13.92
CA VAL A 704 13.90 16.94 -13.18
C VAL A 704 12.52 17.53 -12.95
N ARG A 705 11.50 16.83 -13.44
CA ARG A 705 10.11 17.10 -13.08
C ARG A 705 9.82 16.56 -11.69
N LEU A 706 9.16 17.36 -10.86
CA LEU A 706 8.56 16.95 -9.59
C LEU A 706 7.07 17.30 -9.61
N LEU A 707 6.20 16.29 -9.78
CA LEU A 707 4.76 16.42 -9.57
C LEU A 707 4.39 15.76 -8.24
N ALA A 708 4.07 16.58 -7.25
CA ALA A 708 3.85 16.13 -5.87
C ALA A 708 2.82 16.98 -5.12
N THR A 709 2.37 16.51 -3.95
CA THR A 709 1.35 17.15 -3.14
C THR A 709 1.55 16.94 -1.65
N LYS A 710 1.31 18.01 -0.90
CA LYS A 710 1.20 17.99 0.56
C LYS A 710 -0.21 18.23 1.07
N THR A 711 -1.21 18.23 0.19
CA THR A 711 -2.62 18.46 0.53
C THR A 711 -3.11 17.56 1.67
N PHE A 712 -2.61 16.33 1.72
CA PHE A 712 -3.04 15.29 2.67
C PHE A 712 -2.20 15.19 3.94
N MET A 713 -1.12 15.96 4.07
CA MET A 713 -0.16 15.81 5.18
C MET A 713 -0.72 16.30 6.54
N GLY A 714 -1.89 16.94 6.52
CA GLY A 714 -2.58 17.41 7.71
C GLY A 714 -2.14 18.79 8.20
N PRO A 715 -2.75 19.28 9.28
CA PRO A 715 -2.53 20.65 9.77
C PRO A 715 -1.06 20.92 10.10
N GLY A 716 -0.54 22.06 9.66
CA GLY A 716 0.86 22.45 9.91
C GLY A 716 1.91 21.80 9.00
N HIS A 717 1.51 20.85 8.15
CA HIS A 717 2.45 20.08 7.30
C HIS A 717 2.16 20.22 5.80
N THR A 718 1.35 21.21 5.41
CA THR A 718 0.97 21.45 4.00
C THR A 718 1.93 22.35 3.22
N ALA A 719 2.87 23.04 3.90
CA ALA A 719 3.88 23.90 3.27
C ALA A 719 5.10 23.10 2.82
N TRP A 720 5.82 23.60 1.80
CA TRP A 720 7.08 23.01 1.36
C TRP A 720 8.30 23.68 2.03
N SER A 721 9.36 22.91 2.28
CA SER A 721 10.60 23.43 2.87
C SER A 721 11.31 24.39 1.90
N PRO A 722 11.67 25.61 2.32
CA PRO A 722 12.44 26.54 1.49
C PRO A 722 13.88 26.07 1.23
N GLU A 723 14.35 25.12 2.02
CA GLU A 723 15.69 24.52 1.91
C GLU A 723 15.72 23.25 1.05
N ALA A 724 14.60 22.88 0.43
CA ALA A 724 14.54 21.73 -0.48
C ALA A 724 15.43 21.95 -1.72
N LYS A 725 16.25 20.95 -2.05
CA LYS A 725 17.31 21.03 -3.07
C LYS A 725 17.35 19.78 -3.95
N LEU A 726 17.68 20.00 -5.22
CA LEU A 726 18.12 18.98 -6.17
C LEU A 726 19.65 19.03 -6.20
N LEU A 727 20.29 17.90 -5.90
CA LEU A 727 21.73 17.77 -5.75
C LEU A 727 22.32 17.08 -6.99
N GLY A 728 23.26 17.74 -7.64
CA GLY A 728 24.17 17.19 -8.63
C GLY A 728 25.60 17.61 -8.33
N VAL A 729 26.40 17.91 -9.36
CA VAL A 729 27.68 18.62 -9.19
C VAL A 729 27.45 19.94 -8.46
N ASP A 730 26.38 20.64 -8.86
CA ASP A 730 25.87 21.85 -8.23
C ASP A 730 24.49 21.56 -7.61
N ALA A 731 24.14 22.30 -6.56
CA ALA A 731 22.83 22.19 -5.91
C ALA A 731 21.86 23.25 -6.45
N VAL A 732 20.67 22.82 -6.88
CA VAL A 732 19.58 23.69 -7.37
C VAL A 732 18.49 23.75 -6.30
N ARG A 733 18.11 24.96 -5.86
CA ARG A 733 16.98 25.13 -4.92
C ARG A 733 15.66 24.91 -5.65
N LEU A 734 14.73 24.21 -5.01
CA LEU A 734 13.45 23.86 -5.63
C LEU A 734 12.46 25.03 -5.73
N ALA A 735 12.56 26.03 -4.84
CA ALA A 735 11.67 27.20 -4.77
C ALA A 735 10.17 26.83 -4.89
N LEU A 736 9.64 26.16 -3.87
CA LEU A 736 8.24 25.72 -3.80
C LEU A 736 7.43 26.65 -2.87
N PRO A 737 6.92 27.80 -3.35
CA PRO A 737 6.16 28.72 -2.50
C PRO A 737 4.81 28.12 -2.09
N GLY A 738 4.31 28.57 -0.93
CA GLY A 738 2.97 28.25 -0.46
C GLY A 738 2.76 26.80 0.00
N HIS A 739 1.49 26.39 -0.04
CA HIS A 739 1.01 25.11 0.47
C HIS A 739 0.34 24.25 -0.62
N GLY A 740 0.28 22.93 -0.41
CA GLY A 740 -0.47 22.00 -1.26
C GLY A 740 0.38 21.33 -2.34
N ALA A 741 -0.15 21.28 -3.56
CA ALA A 741 0.43 20.59 -4.70
C ALA A 741 1.44 21.45 -5.48
N VAL A 742 2.36 20.77 -6.17
CA VAL A 742 3.39 21.35 -7.03
C VAL A 742 3.57 20.50 -8.29
N ASN A 743 3.81 21.16 -9.42
CA ASN A 743 4.43 20.56 -10.61
C ASN A 743 5.57 21.49 -11.03
N ARG A 744 6.83 21.07 -10.92
CA ARG A 744 7.99 21.93 -11.23
C ARG A 744 9.01 21.23 -12.10
N ILE A 745 9.61 21.96 -13.03
CA ILE A 745 10.77 21.53 -13.80
C ILE A 745 12.03 22.14 -13.17
N LEU A 746 12.85 21.30 -12.57
CA LEU A 746 14.01 21.68 -11.76
C LEU A 746 15.29 21.53 -12.57
N GLY A 747 16.12 22.56 -12.68
CA GLY A 747 17.42 22.49 -13.35
C GLY A 747 17.78 23.74 -14.16
N PRO A 748 18.81 23.66 -15.03
CA PRO A 748 19.56 22.44 -15.35
C PRO A 748 20.40 21.98 -14.16
N VAL A 749 20.62 20.66 -14.06
CA VAL A 749 21.54 20.05 -13.10
C VAL A 749 22.50 19.13 -13.84
N ARG A 750 23.77 19.11 -13.40
CA ARG A 750 24.79 18.19 -13.90
C ARG A 750 24.89 16.98 -12.96
N PRO A 751 24.66 15.74 -13.42
CA PRO A 751 24.81 14.56 -12.58
C PRO A 751 26.26 14.34 -12.12
N VAL A 752 26.45 13.78 -10.92
CA VAL A 752 27.77 13.36 -10.45
C VAL A 752 28.07 11.95 -10.95
N THR A 753 29.19 11.78 -11.64
CA THR A 753 29.64 10.44 -12.07
C THR A 753 30.52 9.81 -10.99
N LEU A 754 30.12 8.63 -10.51
CA LEU A 754 30.84 7.88 -9.47
C LEU A 754 30.68 6.37 -9.70
N GLY A 755 31.76 5.60 -9.58
CA GLY A 755 31.68 4.13 -9.66
C GLY A 755 31.08 3.59 -10.97
N GLY A 756 31.23 4.31 -12.09
CA GLY A 756 30.67 3.92 -13.38
C GLY A 756 29.16 4.11 -13.50
N ALA A 757 28.58 5.10 -12.82
CA ALA A 757 27.20 5.53 -13.03
C ALA A 757 27.03 7.01 -12.68
N ALA A 758 25.97 7.63 -13.20
CA ALA A 758 25.63 9.02 -12.90
C ALA A 758 24.54 9.10 -11.83
N TYR A 759 24.64 10.07 -10.93
CA TYR A 759 23.76 10.23 -9.79
C TYR A 759 23.32 11.67 -9.58
N ILE A 760 22.07 11.80 -9.15
CA ILE A 760 21.48 13.03 -8.59
C ILE A 760 20.72 12.66 -7.32
N ALA A 761 20.37 13.63 -6.48
CA ALA A 761 19.49 13.39 -5.34
C ALA A 761 18.47 14.51 -5.14
N LEU A 762 17.26 14.14 -4.71
CA LEU A 762 16.24 15.09 -4.26
C LEU A 762 16.22 15.08 -2.73
N ASP A 763 16.57 16.21 -2.10
CA ASP A 763 16.47 16.40 -0.65
C ASP A 763 15.39 17.44 -0.35
N LEU A 764 14.24 16.99 0.14
CA LEU A 764 13.14 17.87 0.53
C LEU A 764 13.40 18.63 1.84
N ASN A 765 14.53 18.32 2.51
CA ASN A 765 15.00 18.98 3.73
C ASN A 765 13.91 19.19 4.79
N GLU A 766 13.15 18.12 5.07
CA GLU A 766 12.06 18.13 6.04
C GLU A 766 12.03 16.80 6.80
N LEU A 767 11.65 16.84 8.07
CA LEU A 767 11.48 15.65 8.87
C LEU A 767 10.18 14.94 8.45
N PRO A 768 10.23 13.65 8.07
CA PRO A 768 9.02 12.90 7.77
C PRO A 768 8.12 12.80 9.00
N VAL A 769 6.82 13.06 8.81
CA VAL A 769 5.81 13.02 9.87
C VAL A 769 4.79 11.92 9.61
N GLN A 770 4.20 11.42 10.67
CA GLN A 770 3.12 10.46 10.59
C GLN A 770 1.78 11.16 10.33
N PHE A 771 0.84 10.48 9.67
CA PHE A 771 -0.50 11.03 9.50
C PHE A 771 -1.16 11.32 10.85
N PRO A 772 -1.75 12.53 11.02
CA PRO A 772 -2.57 12.79 12.18
C PRO A 772 -3.78 11.86 12.16
N TYR A 773 -4.06 11.23 13.30
CA TYR A 773 -5.20 10.32 13.43
C TYR A 773 -5.84 10.50 14.80
N GLU A 774 -7.16 10.71 14.82
CA GLU A 774 -7.97 10.82 16.03
C GLU A 774 -8.89 9.60 16.17
N ARG A 775 -8.96 9.00 17.37
CA ARG A 775 -9.93 7.95 17.70
C ARG A 775 -11.18 8.55 18.34
N GLY A 776 -12.34 8.33 17.73
CA GLY A 776 -13.64 8.57 18.34
C GLY A 776 -14.20 7.34 19.05
N GLY A 777 -15.30 7.54 19.80
CA GLY A 777 -16.12 6.47 20.38
C GLY A 777 -15.33 5.46 21.22
N LEU A 778 -15.71 4.18 21.15
CA LEU A 778 -15.01 3.10 21.87
C LEU A 778 -13.67 2.72 21.24
N ALA A 779 -13.34 3.22 20.05
CA ALA A 779 -12.03 2.99 19.47
C ALA A 779 -10.90 3.65 20.29
N SER A 780 -11.21 4.64 21.14
CA SER A 780 -10.24 5.32 22.00
C SER A 780 -10.01 4.63 23.37
N LEU A 781 -10.70 3.52 23.67
CA LEU A 781 -10.73 2.89 25.00
C LEU A 781 -9.34 2.53 25.56
N TYR A 782 -8.42 2.04 24.72
CA TYR A 782 -7.04 1.74 25.09
C TYR A 782 -6.10 1.89 23.90
N ASN A 783 -4.81 2.06 24.20
CA ASN A 783 -3.75 2.26 23.22
C ASN A 783 -4.07 3.32 22.13
N PRO A 784 -4.66 4.50 22.48
CA PRO A 784 -5.02 5.53 21.50
C PRO A 784 -3.82 6.09 20.73
N GLN A 785 -2.62 5.97 21.30
CA GLN A 785 -1.34 6.39 20.71
C GLN A 785 -0.81 5.46 19.62
N VAL A 786 -1.33 4.23 19.51
CA VAL A 786 -0.89 3.28 18.47
C VAL A 786 -1.52 3.70 17.15
N PRO A 787 -0.75 4.06 16.11
CA PRO A 787 -1.29 4.51 14.83
C PRO A 787 -1.87 3.34 14.02
N LEU A 788 -2.86 3.61 13.17
CA LEU A 788 -3.32 2.64 12.14
C LEU A 788 -2.41 2.64 10.91
N ASP A 789 -1.88 3.81 10.55
CA ASP A 789 -0.89 4.01 9.50
C ASP A 789 0.45 4.39 10.13
N SER A 790 1.44 3.50 10.10
CA SER A 790 2.77 3.72 10.67
C SER A 790 3.74 4.47 9.75
N ARG A 791 3.31 4.86 8.56
CA ARG A 791 4.16 5.55 7.59
C ARG A 791 4.51 6.95 8.07
N LYS A 792 5.76 7.35 7.85
CA LYS A 792 6.26 8.71 8.05
C LYS A 792 6.65 9.28 6.70
N LEU A 793 5.98 10.34 6.27
CA LEU A 793 6.07 10.92 4.93
C LEU A 793 6.41 12.41 4.99
N VAL A 794 6.91 12.95 3.88
CA VAL A 794 7.02 14.41 3.67
C VAL A 794 5.91 14.88 2.72
N ALA A 795 5.59 14.10 1.69
CA ALA A 795 4.59 14.42 0.68
C ALA A 795 4.12 13.14 -0.03
N TYR A 796 3.19 13.29 -0.98
CA TYR A 796 2.86 12.30 -1.99
C TYR A 796 3.36 12.76 -3.35
N ALA A 797 3.88 11.87 -4.18
CA ALA A 797 4.33 12.17 -5.54
C ALA A 797 3.57 11.34 -6.58
N ARG A 798 3.30 11.94 -7.74
CA ARG A 798 2.61 11.31 -8.88
C ARG A 798 3.57 10.99 -10.02
N ASP A 799 4.56 11.85 -10.24
CA ASP A 799 5.61 11.68 -11.26
C ASP A 799 6.92 12.35 -10.82
N ILE A 800 8.01 11.61 -10.96
CA ILE A 800 9.38 12.15 -10.94
C ILE A 800 10.10 11.64 -12.19
N SER A 801 10.44 12.54 -13.10
CA SER A 801 11.02 12.20 -14.41
C SER A 801 12.20 13.12 -14.73
N ALA A 802 13.25 12.60 -15.35
CA ALA A 802 14.33 13.42 -15.87
C ALA A 802 14.13 13.72 -17.36
N LEU A 803 14.46 14.95 -17.74
CA LEU A 803 14.14 15.56 -19.03
C LEU A 803 15.40 16.17 -19.65
N GLY A 804 15.54 16.04 -20.96
CA GLY A 804 16.53 16.77 -21.75
C GLY A 804 16.11 18.23 -21.99
N ARG A 805 17.04 19.06 -22.46
CA ARG A 805 16.78 20.47 -22.77
C ARG A 805 15.70 20.65 -23.83
N ASP A 806 15.72 19.82 -24.88
CA ASP A 806 14.74 19.90 -25.98
C ASP A 806 13.34 19.49 -25.52
N GLU A 807 13.24 18.50 -24.62
CA GLU A 807 11.97 18.08 -24.01
C GLU A 807 11.34 19.23 -23.20
N VAL A 808 12.16 19.99 -22.45
CA VAL A 808 11.70 21.16 -21.69
C VAL A 808 11.29 22.31 -22.62
N ALA A 809 12.06 22.58 -23.68
CA ALA A 809 11.73 23.62 -24.65
C ALA A 809 10.43 23.34 -25.41
N ALA A 810 10.10 22.06 -25.63
CA ALA A 810 8.91 21.61 -26.34
C ALA A 810 7.67 21.44 -25.43
N LEU A 811 7.73 21.80 -24.15
CA LEU A 811 6.61 21.59 -23.21
C LEU A 811 5.34 22.34 -23.66
N PRO A 812 4.21 21.64 -23.89
CA PRO A 812 2.95 22.29 -24.20
C PRO A 812 2.38 22.94 -22.93
N ARG A 813 2.54 24.25 -22.80
CA ARG A 813 2.00 25.02 -21.67
C ARG A 813 0.54 25.38 -21.92
N PRO A 814 -0.38 25.15 -20.96
CA PRO A 814 -1.78 25.50 -21.15
C PRO A 814 -1.97 27.02 -21.15
N ALA A 815 -2.92 27.48 -21.97
CA ALA A 815 -3.41 28.85 -21.95
C ALA A 815 -4.50 29.06 -20.89
N ARG A 816 -5.16 27.98 -20.46
CA ARG A 816 -6.35 28.04 -19.62
C ARG A 816 -6.31 26.94 -18.55
N LEU A 817 -6.69 27.30 -17.33
CA LEU A 817 -6.94 26.44 -16.19
C LEU A 817 -8.35 26.74 -15.69
N GLY A 818 -9.25 25.76 -15.68
CA GLY A 818 -10.63 25.92 -15.18
C GLY A 818 -11.34 24.61 -14.84
N LYS A 819 -10.67 23.46 -14.94
CA LYS A 819 -11.17 22.15 -14.55
C LYS A 819 -10.27 21.58 -13.45
N PHE A 820 -10.61 21.86 -12.20
CA PHE A 820 -9.92 21.30 -11.04
C PHE A 820 -10.59 19.99 -10.62
N PRO A 821 -9.85 18.89 -10.36
CA PRO A 821 -8.39 18.80 -10.28
C PRO A 821 -7.68 18.50 -11.62
N ASP A 822 -8.42 18.14 -12.67
CA ASP A 822 -7.89 17.59 -13.92
C ASP A 822 -6.75 18.39 -14.55
N ASP A 823 -6.87 19.72 -14.63
CA ASP A 823 -5.86 20.57 -15.23
C ASP A 823 -4.53 20.53 -14.43
N LEU A 824 -4.60 20.37 -13.10
CA LEU A 824 -3.41 20.26 -12.25
C LEU A 824 -2.75 18.88 -12.36
N LEU A 825 -3.57 17.84 -12.53
CA LEU A 825 -3.10 16.46 -12.54
C LEU A 825 -2.54 16.03 -13.89
N PHE A 826 -3.13 16.50 -14.99
CA PHE A 826 -2.89 15.93 -16.31
C PHE A 826 -2.29 16.90 -17.34
N ALA A 827 -2.26 18.21 -17.10
CA ALA A 827 -1.57 19.15 -17.99
C ALA A 827 -0.05 19.09 -17.76
N SER A 828 0.64 18.21 -18.50
CA SER A 828 2.07 17.89 -18.28
C SER A 828 3.01 19.10 -18.33
N GLY A 829 2.74 20.08 -19.19
CA GLY A 829 3.54 21.30 -19.33
C GLY A 829 3.18 22.44 -18.38
N LEU A 830 2.16 22.30 -17.53
CA LEU A 830 1.84 23.30 -16.51
C LEU A 830 2.82 23.22 -15.36
N GLU A 831 3.54 24.31 -15.07
CA GLU A 831 4.28 24.42 -13.81
C GLU A 831 3.49 25.23 -12.80
N TYR A 832 3.41 24.76 -11.57
CA TYR A 832 2.68 25.43 -10.50
C TYR A 832 3.21 25.07 -9.10
N ALA A 833 2.88 25.93 -8.13
CA ALA A 833 3.02 25.67 -6.71
C ALA A 833 2.00 26.49 -5.90
N GLY A 834 1.68 26.04 -4.68
CA GLY A 834 0.87 26.82 -3.75
C GLY A 834 -0.64 26.72 -3.97
N ILE A 835 -1.13 25.59 -4.50
CA ILE A 835 -2.55 25.33 -4.77
C ILE A 835 -2.92 23.89 -4.35
N TYR A 836 -4.13 23.69 -3.85
CA TYR A 836 -4.71 22.38 -3.57
C TYR A 836 -5.50 21.86 -4.78
N GLU A 837 -5.59 20.54 -4.93
CA GLU A 837 -6.19 19.92 -6.12
C GLU A 837 -7.66 20.30 -6.37
N ASP A 838 -8.40 20.66 -5.33
CA ASP A 838 -9.79 21.13 -5.40
C ASP A 838 -9.94 22.62 -5.78
N GLY A 839 -8.85 23.30 -6.15
CA GLY A 839 -8.87 24.69 -6.65
C GLY A 839 -8.67 25.76 -5.57
N TRP A 840 -8.62 25.36 -4.29
CA TRP A 840 -8.23 26.28 -3.22
C TRP A 840 -6.76 26.70 -3.38
N VAL A 841 -6.50 28.00 -3.39
CA VAL A 841 -5.15 28.55 -3.44
C VAL A 841 -4.65 28.90 -2.05
N SER A 842 -3.37 28.59 -1.82
CA SER A 842 -2.68 29.01 -0.62
C SER A 842 -2.40 30.52 -0.65
N PRO A 843 -1.96 31.13 0.47
CA PRO A 843 -1.65 32.57 0.52
C PRO A 843 -0.63 33.02 -0.52
N GLU A 844 0.28 32.12 -0.90
CA GLU A 844 1.21 32.30 -2.00
C GLU A 844 0.98 31.20 -3.04
N SER A 845 0.78 31.58 -4.30
CA SER A 845 0.64 30.63 -5.39
C SER A 845 1.40 31.10 -6.61
N GLU A 846 1.81 30.16 -7.44
CA GLU A 846 2.56 30.46 -8.66
C GLU A 846 2.17 29.51 -9.78
N PHE A 847 2.10 30.03 -11.00
CA PHE A 847 1.76 29.32 -12.23
C PHE A 847 2.65 29.80 -13.38
N ILE A 848 3.08 28.89 -14.25
CA ILE A 848 3.77 29.22 -15.50
C ILE A 848 2.95 28.68 -16.66
N LEU A 849 2.30 29.60 -17.36
CA LEU A 849 1.36 29.34 -18.46
C LEU A 849 2.04 29.60 -19.81
N THR A 850 1.26 29.39 -20.88
CA THR A 850 1.70 29.71 -22.24
C THR A 850 2.18 31.15 -22.40
N GLY A 851 2.97 31.38 -23.45
CA GLY A 851 3.45 32.71 -23.83
C GLY A 851 2.32 33.62 -24.29
N THR A 852 2.61 34.92 -24.33
CA THR A 852 1.65 35.96 -24.67
C THR A 852 2.31 37.01 -25.57
N PRO A 853 1.64 37.49 -26.64
CA PRO A 853 2.15 38.61 -27.42
C PRO A 853 2.09 39.92 -26.63
N ALA A 854 2.75 40.97 -27.14
CA ALA A 854 2.65 42.31 -26.58
C ALA A 854 1.18 42.79 -26.62
N GLY A 855 0.66 43.26 -25.48
CA GLY A 855 -0.74 43.64 -25.32
C GLY A 855 -1.71 42.51 -24.96
N GLY A 856 -1.20 41.30 -24.66
CA GLY A 856 -2.02 40.21 -24.14
C GLY A 856 -2.57 40.48 -22.73
N VAL A 857 -3.43 39.58 -22.24
CA VAL A 857 -4.16 39.76 -20.97
C VAL A 857 -4.23 38.45 -20.19
N VAL A 858 -4.00 38.50 -18.89
CA VAL A 858 -4.26 37.38 -17.96
C VAL A 858 -5.56 37.61 -17.23
N ARG A 859 -6.50 36.68 -17.36
CA ARG A 859 -7.74 36.65 -16.60
C ARG A 859 -7.58 35.77 -15.37
N ILE A 860 -8.02 36.26 -14.22
CA ILE A 860 -8.07 35.50 -12.98
C ILE A 860 -9.45 35.65 -12.37
N ARG A 861 -10.16 34.53 -12.25
CA ARG A 861 -11.48 34.47 -11.63
C ARG A 861 -11.47 33.52 -10.45
N GLY A 862 -12.08 33.94 -9.36
CA GLY A 862 -12.21 33.12 -8.17
C GLY A 862 -13.20 33.71 -7.17
N PHE A 863 -13.14 33.20 -5.96
CA PHE A 863 -13.99 33.61 -4.85
C PHE A 863 -13.21 33.56 -3.53
N VAL A 864 -13.41 34.57 -2.69
CA VAL A 864 -12.87 34.63 -1.32
C VAL A 864 -13.99 34.24 -0.35
N PRO A 865 -13.82 33.17 0.46
CA PRO A 865 -14.88 32.67 1.33
C PRO A 865 -15.08 33.53 2.58
N ASP A 866 -16.33 33.55 3.06
CA ASP A 866 -16.67 34.05 4.39
C ASP A 866 -16.50 32.94 5.42
N LEU A 867 -15.53 33.07 6.32
CA LEU A 867 -15.18 32.04 7.30
C LEU A 867 -15.30 32.57 8.74
N PRO A 868 -15.78 31.75 9.71
CA PRO A 868 -15.93 32.18 11.10
C PRO A 868 -14.59 32.52 11.78
N GLY A 869 -14.55 33.62 12.55
CA GLY A 869 -13.49 33.92 13.52
C GLY A 869 -12.36 34.84 13.05
N ARG A 870 -12.04 34.89 11.74
CA ARG A 870 -11.21 35.94 11.11
C ARG A 870 -11.60 36.09 9.64
N PRO A 871 -12.38 37.11 9.26
CA PRO A 871 -12.77 37.28 7.87
C PRO A 871 -11.56 37.67 7.02
N LEU A 872 -11.46 37.12 5.81
CA LEU A 872 -10.56 37.58 4.73
C LEU A 872 -10.96 38.98 4.21
N GLY A 873 -12.04 39.57 4.74
CA GLY A 873 -12.90 40.61 4.17
C GLY A 873 -12.32 42.00 3.88
N ALA A 874 -11.05 42.26 4.16
CA ALA A 874 -10.35 43.48 3.71
C ALA A 874 -8.97 43.19 3.09
N GLY A 875 -8.75 41.94 2.64
CA GLY A 875 -7.51 41.52 2.02
C GLY A 875 -7.26 42.16 0.66
N VAL A 876 -5.99 42.23 0.27
CA VAL A 876 -5.53 42.64 -1.05
C VAL A 876 -4.86 41.44 -1.70
N LEU A 877 -5.15 41.23 -2.97
CA LEU A 877 -4.43 40.29 -3.82
C LEU A 877 -3.37 41.06 -4.62
N ARG A 878 -2.10 40.73 -4.36
CA ARG A 878 -1.01 41.15 -5.24
C ARG A 878 -0.81 40.10 -6.30
N VAL A 879 -0.85 40.52 -7.56
CA VAL A 879 -0.64 39.65 -8.71
C VAL A 879 0.59 40.12 -9.48
N ARG A 880 1.66 39.31 -9.48
CA ARG A 880 2.76 39.50 -10.41
C ARG A 880 2.48 38.71 -11.68
N ALA A 881 2.33 39.39 -12.81
CA ALA A 881 2.12 38.77 -14.11
C ALA A 881 3.23 39.24 -15.05
N GLY A 882 4.16 38.34 -15.39
CA GLY A 882 5.45 38.70 -15.99
C GLY A 882 6.29 39.57 -15.03
N GLU A 883 6.78 40.70 -15.54
CA GLU A 883 7.56 41.65 -14.73
C GLU A 883 6.72 42.69 -13.98
N ARG A 884 5.40 42.75 -14.25
CA ARG A 884 4.52 43.76 -13.65
C ARG A 884 3.77 43.20 -12.44
N THR A 885 3.60 44.03 -11.41
CA THR A 885 2.83 43.71 -10.21
C THR A 885 1.58 44.58 -10.12
N TYR A 886 0.41 43.93 -10.08
CA TYR A 886 -0.89 44.52 -9.83
C TYR A 886 -1.27 44.33 -8.36
N THR A 887 -2.01 45.29 -7.82
CA THR A 887 -2.54 45.24 -6.46
C THR A 887 -4.03 45.48 -6.52
N VAL A 888 -4.83 44.45 -6.30
CA VAL A 888 -6.29 44.47 -6.48
C VAL A 888 -7.03 44.08 -5.19
N PRO A 889 -8.24 44.59 -4.96
CA PRO A 889 -9.09 44.18 -3.85
C PRO A 889 -9.40 42.68 -3.86
N ALA A 890 -9.36 42.05 -2.69
CA ALA A 890 -9.79 40.66 -2.48
C ALA A 890 -10.72 40.53 -1.25
N PRO A 891 -11.85 41.27 -1.20
CA PRO A 891 -12.84 41.09 -0.15
C PRO A 891 -13.61 39.78 -0.35
N VAL A 892 -14.39 39.37 0.67
CA VAL A 892 -15.32 38.24 0.59
C VAL A 892 -16.24 38.41 -0.62
N GLY A 893 -16.42 37.34 -1.40
CA GLY A 893 -17.19 37.39 -2.65
C GLY A 893 -16.39 36.94 -3.87
N GLY A 894 -17.05 36.99 -5.03
CA GLY A 894 -16.43 36.66 -6.32
C GLY A 894 -15.51 37.78 -6.81
N PHE A 895 -14.48 37.43 -7.58
CA PHE A 895 -13.66 38.38 -8.31
C PHE A 895 -13.34 37.87 -9.72
N ASP A 896 -13.18 38.78 -10.67
CA ASP A 896 -12.82 38.48 -12.06
C ASP A 896 -11.95 39.62 -12.63
N TRP A 897 -10.63 39.44 -12.55
CA TRP A 897 -9.64 40.44 -12.92
C TRP A 897 -9.04 40.16 -14.29
N LEU A 898 -9.02 41.17 -15.15
CA LEU A 898 -8.35 41.17 -16.45
C LEU A 898 -7.07 42.02 -16.35
N LEU A 899 -5.92 41.37 -16.29
CA LEU A 899 -4.61 41.96 -16.04
C LEU A 899 -3.83 42.13 -17.36
N PRO A 900 -3.63 43.35 -17.86
CA PRO A 900 -2.90 43.57 -19.12
C PRO A 900 -1.42 43.18 -19.02
N LEU A 901 -0.80 42.79 -20.13
CA LEU A 901 0.62 42.51 -20.25
C LEU A 901 1.23 43.37 -21.37
N PRO A 902 2.07 44.37 -21.06
CA PRO A 902 2.59 45.29 -22.07
C PRO A 902 3.61 44.62 -23.00
N GLN A 903 4.42 43.71 -22.48
CA GLN A 903 5.51 43.08 -23.22
C GLN A 903 5.15 41.64 -23.59
N ALA A 904 5.64 41.22 -24.77
CA ALA A 904 5.58 39.83 -25.17
C ALA A 904 6.46 38.98 -24.24
N ALA A 905 5.98 37.79 -23.89
CA ALA A 905 6.73 36.85 -23.07
C ALA A 905 6.60 35.43 -23.64
N ALA A 906 7.70 34.68 -23.67
CA ALA A 906 7.71 33.29 -24.12
C ALA A 906 6.86 32.38 -23.21
N THR A 907 6.77 32.73 -21.92
CA THR A 907 5.89 32.10 -20.94
C THR A 907 5.30 33.17 -20.04
N THR A 908 4.09 32.93 -19.55
CA THR A 908 3.43 33.86 -18.62
C THR A 908 3.62 33.36 -17.19
N HIS A 909 4.54 33.99 -16.46
CA HIS A 909 4.76 33.71 -15.05
C HIS A 909 3.78 34.52 -14.20
N LEU A 910 2.92 33.82 -13.47
CA LEU A 910 1.88 34.38 -12.63
C LEU A 910 2.11 34.01 -11.16
N ARG A 911 2.32 35.00 -10.28
CA ARG A 911 2.37 34.82 -8.82
C ARG A 911 1.25 35.56 -8.14
N LEU A 912 0.53 34.87 -7.25
CA LEU A 912 -0.55 35.38 -6.42
C LEU A 912 -0.07 35.48 -4.98
N SER A 913 -0.31 36.61 -4.33
CA SER A 913 -0.01 36.81 -2.91
C SER A 913 -1.17 37.51 -2.22
N PHE A 914 -1.86 36.78 -1.34
CA PHE A 914 -2.96 37.30 -0.55
C PHE A 914 -2.44 37.89 0.76
N SER A 915 -2.87 39.11 1.09
CA SER A 915 -2.46 39.77 2.34
C SER A 915 -3.14 39.20 3.59
N ALA A 916 -4.18 38.39 3.41
CA ALA A 916 -4.91 37.72 4.46
C ALA A 916 -5.06 36.24 4.11
N GLN A 917 -5.10 35.40 5.15
CA GLN A 917 -5.30 33.96 5.05
C GLN A 917 -6.27 33.47 6.12
N ALA A 918 -6.96 32.38 5.85
CA ALA A 918 -7.80 31.67 6.81
C ALA A 918 -7.64 30.15 6.66
N SER A 919 -8.03 29.40 7.67
CA SER A 919 -8.05 27.93 7.61
C SER A 919 -9.45 27.42 7.31
N LEU A 920 -9.56 26.41 6.43
CA LEU A 920 -10.83 25.75 6.17
C LEU A 920 -11.44 25.12 7.45
N PRO A 921 -12.78 25.14 7.60
CA PRO A 921 -13.51 24.62 8.78
C PRO A 921 -13.52 23.08 8.84
N ASP A 922 -14.32 22.50 9.75
CA ASP A 922 -14.63 21.06 9.82
C ASP A 922 -13.42 20.11 9.83
N LYS A 923 -12.38 20.48 10.59
CA LYS A 923 -11.11 19.74 10.75
C LYS A 923 -10.22 19.69 9.51
N ASP A 924 -10.60 20.29 8.38
CA ASP A 924 -9.75 20.39 7.18
C ASP A 924 -8.48 21.21 7.50
N ARG A 925 -8.67 22.41 8.06
CA ARG A 925 -7.60 23.31 8.56
C ARG A 925 -6.57 23.76 7.52
N ARG A 926 -6.70 23.40 6.22
CA ARG A 926 -5.79 23.89 5.18
C ARG A 926 -5.81 25.43 5.12
N PRO A 927 -4.63 26.09 5.13
CA PRO A 927 -4.55 27.54 4.98
C PRO A 927 -4.82 27.95 3.53
N ILE A 928 -5.76 28.87 3.34
CA ILE A 928 -6.22 29.34 2.03
C ILE A 928 -6.24 30.87 1.96
N GLY A 929 -6.04 31.39 0.76
CA GLY A 929 -6.29 32.80 0.40
C GLY A 929 -7.61 32.98 -0.37
N ALA A 930 -7.93 32.07 -1.30
CA ALA A 930 -9.15 32.09 -2.11
C ALA A 930 -9.40 30.71 -2.76
N SER A 931 -10.50 30.54 -3.47
CA SER A 931 -10.71 29.46 -4.45
C SER A 931 -10.62 30.01 -5.87
N LEU A 932 -9.86 29.36 -6.74
CA LEU A 932 -9.76 29.70 -8.16
C LEU A 932 -10.77 28.92 -8.98
N ASN A 933 -11.47 29.63 -9.85
CA ASN A 933 -12.37 29.06 -10.85
C ASN A 933 -11.76 29.07 -12.25
N LEU A 934 -10.93 30.08 -12.56
CA LEU A 934 -10.33 30.23 -13.87
C LEU A 934 -9.03 31.02 -13.79
N VAL A 935 -8.01 30.54 -14.51
CA VAL A 935 -6.85 31.34 -14.93
C VAL A 935 -6.70 31.17 -16.43
N GLU A 936 -6.64 32.26 -17.18
CA GLU A 936 -6.59 32.19 -18.65
C GLU A 936 -5.72 33.29 -19.24
N VAL A 937 -4.90 32.95 -20.22
CA VAL A 937 -4.04 33.87 -20.97
C VAL A 937 -4.67 34.11 -22.33
N PHE A 938 -4.96 35.37 -22.64
CA PHE A 938 -5.50 35.81 -23.92
C PHE A 938 -4.44 36.59 -24.71
N PRO A 939 -4.42 36.45 -26.05
CA PRO A 939 -3.53 37.24 -26.90
C PRO A 939 -3.94 38.71 -26.99
N SER A 940 -5.19 39.03 -26.65
CA SER A 940 -5.74 40.38 -26.62
C SER A 940 -6.87 40.47 -25.60
N LEU A 941 -7.36 41.68 -25.34
CA LEU A 941 -8.46 41.92 -24.42
C LEU A 941 -9.74 41.14 -24.86
N PRO A 942 -10.33 40.28 -24.00
CA PRO A 942 -11.45 39.42 -24.40
C PRO A 942 -12.83 40.10 -24.34
N THR A 943 -12.93 41.29 -23.74
CA THR A 943 -14.16 42.10 -23.66
C THR A 943 -13.80 43.57 -23.60
N HIS A 944 -14.62 44.43 -24.21
CA HIS A 944 -14.48 45.89 -24.14
C HIS A 944 -15.41 46.54 -23.13
N THR A 945 -16.26 45.76 -22.47
CA THR A 945 -17.20 46.22 -21.43
C THR A 945 -16.84 45.56 -20.12
N PHE A 946 -16.72 46.38 -19.07
CA PHE A 946 -16.33 45.97 -17.72
C PHE A 946 -17.44 46.35 -16.74
N ASP A 947 -17.91 45.36 -15.99
CA ASP A 947 -18.98 45.53 -15.00
C ASP A 947 -18.37 45.78 -13.62
N PHE A 948 -18.63 46.96 -13.08
CA PHE A 948 -18.26 47.35 -11.72
C PHE A 948 -19.46 47.35 -10.78
N GLY A 949 -20.70 47.35 -11.30
CA GLY A 949 -21.92 47.38 -10.50
C GLY A 949 -22.26 46.01 -9.88
N THR A 950 -21.82 44.92 -10.50
CA THR A 950 -22.05 43.55 -10.03
C THR A 950 -20.79 42.95 -9.41
N ALA A 951 -20.88 42.48 -8.16
CA ALA A 951 -19.79 41.75 -7.51
C ALA A 951 -19.38 40.51 -8.32
N GLY A 952 -18.08 40.35 -8.58
CA GLY A 952 -17.55 39.28 -9.43
C GLY A 952 -17.65 39.52 -10.94
N GLY A 953 -18.09 40.70 -11.38
CA GLY A 953 -18.03 41.13 -12.78
C GLY A 953 -16.59 41.25 -13.31
N ALA A 954 -16.42 41.02 -14.62
CA ALA A 954 -15.11 41.12 -15.27
C ALA A 954 -14.65 42.57 -15.34
N ARG A 955 -13.46 42.86 -14.79
CA ARG A 955 -12.96 44.23 -14.68
C ARG A 955 -11.44 44.34 -14.76
N LEU A 956 -10.98 45.52 -15.16
CA LEU A 956 -9.56 45.87 -15.18
C LEU A 956 -9.02 46.04 -13.75
N PRO A 957 -7.68 46.00 -13.55
CA PRO A 957 -7.10 46.15 -12.23
C PRO A 957 -7.44 47.53 -11.68
N ALA A 958 -8.15 47.56 -10.56
CA ALA A 958 -8.60 48.80 -9.94
C ALA A 958 -8.30 48.83 -8.45
N ARG A 959 -7.90 49.99 -7.93
CA ARG A 959 -7.69 50.26 -6.49
C ARG A 959 -8.62 51.37 -6.05
N GLY A 960 -9.15 51.28 -4.82
CA GLY A 960 -10.11 52.25 -4.30
C GLY A 960 -11.52 52.11 -4.89
N ILE A 961 -11.81 50.99 -5.56
CA ILE A 961 -13.14 50.64 -6.09
C ILE A 961 -13.58 49.32 -5.46
N ASP A 962 -14.73 49.33 -4.80
CA ASP A 962 -15.29 48.13 -4.15
C ASP A 962 -15.80 47.10 -5.17
N GLN A 963 -16.18 45.90 -4.69
CA GLN A 963 -16.76 44.84 -5.56
C GLN A 963 -18.09 45.25 -6.20
N ASP A 964 -18.86 46.11 -5.55
CA ASP A 964 -20.15 46.63 -6.01
C ASP A 964 -20.02 48.02 -6.67
N GLY A 965 -18.81 48.49 -6.93
CA GLY A 965 -18.52 49.64 -7.79
C GLY A 965 -18.39 50.97 -7.03
N TRP A 966 -18.60 50.99 -5.72
CA TRP A 966 -18.45 52.21 -4.93
C TRP A 966 -16.99 52.66 -4.83
N LEU A 967 -16.77 53.95 -5.04
CA LEU A 967 -15.47 54.60 -5.09
C LEU A 967 -15.09 55.20 -3.73
N GLU A 968 -13.84 55.00 -3.31
CA GLU A 968 -13.18 55.83 -2.31
C GLU A 968 -12.89 57.24 -2.88
N ARG A 969 -12.45 58.19 -2.04
CA ARG A 969 -12.10 59.55 -2.51
C ARG A 969 -11.00 59.55 -3.57
N GLY A 970 -10.15 58.53 -3.58
CA GLY A 970 -9.14 58.30 -4.60
C GLY A 970 -9.22 56.87 -5.10
N ALA A 971 -9.39 56.69 -6.40
CA ALA A 971 -9.37 55.39 -7.05
C ALA A 971 -8.50 55.42 -8.30
N THR A 972 -7.94 54.27 -8.68
CA THR A 972 -7.11 54.14 -9.89
C THR A 972 -7.52 52.91 -10.67
N ILE A 973 -7.53 53.00 -12.00
CA ILE A 973 -7.77 51.89 -12.92
C ILE A 973 -6.60 51.81 -13.90
N ASP A 974 -5.97 50.64 -14.00
CA ASP A 974 -4.92 50.38 -15.00
C ASP A 974 -5.56 50.01 -16.34
N LEU A 975 -5.17 50.72 -17.42
CA LEU A 975 -5.74 50.58 -18.76
C LEU A 975 -4.80 49.78 -19.68
N PRO A 976 -5.30 48.80 -20.45
CA PRO A 976 -4.46 48.00 -21.33
C PRO A 976 -3.79 48.84 -22.43
N PRO A 977 -2.59 48.45 -22.90
CA PRO A 977 -1.97 49.05 -24.08
C PRO A 977 -2.84 48.82 -25.33
N GLY A 978 -2.58 49.58 -26.39
CA GLY A 978 -3.34 49.51 -27.65
C GLY A 978 -3.50 50.87 -28.33
N GLY A 979 -4.25 50.87 -29.43
CA GLY A 979 -4.49 52.05 -30.26
C GLY A 979 -5.34 53.14 -29.59
N LYS A 980 -5.64 54.20 -30.36
CA LYS A 980 -6.53 55.29 -29.92
C LYS A 980 -7.91 54.72 -29.59
N ARG A 981 -8.42 55.03 -28.40
CA ARG A 981 -9.66 54.47 -27.84
C ARG A 981 -10.48 55.56 -27.16
N MET A 982 -11.79 55.34 -27.04
CA MET A 982 -12.67 56.15 -26.20
C MET A 982 -13.02 55.35 -24.95
N LEU A 983 -12.69 55.89 -23.78
CA LEU A 983 -13.05 55.32 -22.49
C LEU A 983 -14.34 55.96 -22.00
N ARG A 984 -15.42 55.19 -21.94
CA ARG A 984 -16.73 55.60 -21.48
C ARG A 984 -16.99 55.07 -20.07
N LEU A 985 -17.23 55.96 -19.11
CA LEU A 985 -17.56 55.62 -17.72
C LEU A 985 -19.02 55.93 -17.45
N ARG A 986 -19.78 54.98 -16.91
CA ARG A 986 -21.13 55.19 -16.40
C ARG A 986 -21.10 55.24 -14.87
N LEU A 987 -21.30 56.44 -14.33
CA LEU A 987 -21.22 56.75 -12.91
C LEU A 987 -22.59 57.06 -12.32
N GLU A 988 -22.83 56.63 -11.09
CA GLU A 988 -24.00 56.94 -10.30
C GLU A 988 -23.60 57.81 -9.10
N PHE A 989 -24.32 58.92 -8.94
CA PHE A 989 -24.23 59.76 -7.74
C PHE A 989 -25.61 59.77 -7.05
N PRO A 990 -25.73 59.19 -5.85
CA PRO A 990 -27.02 58.99 -5.22
C PRO A 990 -27.62 60.30 -4.70
N ASP A 991 -28.95 60.41 -4.74
CA ASP A 991 -29.72 61.52 -4.18
C ASP A 991 -29.76 61.55 -2.65
N TRP A 992 -29.63 60.39 -2.01
CA TRP A 992 -29.51 60.29 -0.56
C TRP A 992 -28.12 60.68 -0.01
N SER A 993 -27.17 61.08 -0.87
CA SER A 993 -25.84 61.57 -0.44
C SER A 993 -25.88 62.86 0.38
N GLY A 994 -26.99 63.61 0.32
CA GLY A 994 -27.14 64.92 0.96
C GLY A 994 -26.50 66.08 0.19
N LEU A 995 -25.96 65.83 -1.01
CA LEU A 995 -25.40 66.84 -1.92
C LEU A 995 -26.21 66.88 -3.22
N PRO A 996 -26.47 68.08 -3.80
CA PRO A 996 -27.19 68.19 -5.07
C PRO A 996 -26.36 67.72 -6.27
N GLU A 997 -25.02 67.77 -6.18
CA GLU A 997 -24.08 67.29 -7.19
C GLU A 997 -22.77 66.81 -6.55
N GLY A 998 -22.13 65.80 -7.17
CA GLY A 998 -20.76 65.38 -6.88
C GLY A 998 -19.75 66.00 -7.85
N ARG A 999 -18.50 66.18 -7.41
CA ARG A 999 -17.38 66.57 -8.28
C ARG A 999 -16.34 65.46 -8.37
N LEU A 1000 -16.06 65.01 -9.58
CA LEU A 1000 -15.07 63.97 -9.88
C LEU A 1000 -14.00 64.51 -10.84
N THR A 1001 -12.75 64.48 -10.41
CA THR A 1001 -11.58 64.79 -11.23
C THR A 1001 -11.00 63.50 -11.79
N THR A 1002 -10.91 63.38 -13.11
CA THR A 1002 -10.23 62.27 -13.80
C THR A 1002 -8.85 62.72 -14.25
N VAL A 1003 -7.81 61.95 -13.94
CA VAL A 1003 -6.44 62.16 -14.43
C VAL A 1003 -6.06 60.96 -15.30
N LEU A 1004 -5.87 61.18 -16.60
CA LEU A 1004 -5.53 60.11 -17.54
C LEU A 1004 -4.05 60.18 -17.93
N GLN A 1005 -3.29 59.16 -17.56
CA GLN A 1005 -1.89 58.97 -17.95
C GLN A 1005 -1.80 57.84 -18.98
N ALA A 1006 -1.41 58.16 -20.22
CA ALA A 1006 -1.28 57.15 -21.28
C ALA A 1006 -0.07 56.22 -21.06
N ASP A 1007 0.96 56.69 -20.35
CA ASP A 1007 2.13 55.93 -19.95
C ASP A 1007 2.50 56.30 -18.50
N VAL A 1008 2.43 55.31 -17.61
CA VAL A 1008 2.73 55.48 -16.18
C VAL A 1008 4.23 55.65 -15.92
N THR A 1009 5.09 55.23 -16.86
CA THR A 1009 6.56 55.28 -16.72
C THR A 1009 7.18 56.59 -17.19
N ALA A 1010 6.48 57.33 -18.06
CA ALA A 1010 6.99 58.57 -18.66
C ALA A 1010 6.93 59.82 -17.76
N GLY A 1011 6.38 59.72 -16.54
CA GLY A 1011 6.39 60.81 -15.54
C GLY A 1011 5.67 62.11 -15.92
N GLY A 1012 4.95 62.16 -17.04
CA GLY A 1012 4.23 63.35 -17.52
C GLY A 1012 2.98 63.68 -16.70
N GLU A 1013 2.61 64.97 -16.65
CA GLU A 1013 1.31 65.42 -16.12
C GLU A 1013 0.18 64.82 -16.96
N GLY A 1014 -0.63 63.95 -16.35
CA GLY A 1014 -1.77 63.31 -17.02
C GLY A 1014 -2.85 64.32 -17.40
N ALA A 1015 -3.66 64.01 -18.40
CA ALA A 1015 -4.76 64.88 -18.81
C ALA A 1015 -5.81 64.94 -17.68
N VAL A 1016 -5.89 66.09 -17.01
CA VAL A 1016 -6.84 66.35 -15.92
C VAL A 1016 -8.15 66.90 -16.49
N ARG A 1017 -9.28 66.32 -16.09
CA ARG A 1017 -10.63 66.84 -16.39
C ARG A 1017 -11.51 66.76 -15.15
N GLU A 1018 -12.32 67.79 -14.92
CA GLU A 1018 -13.33 67.78 -13.87
C GLU A 1018 -14.72 67.53 -14.45
N HIS A 1019 -15.51 66.71 -13.75
CA HIS A 1019 -16.85 66.30 -14.14
C HIS A 1019 -17.82 66.56 -12.99
N ARG A 1020 -19.03 67.01 -13.34
CA ARG A 1020 -20.14 67.15 -12.39
C ARG A 1020 -21.04 65.93 -12.49
N LEU A 1021 -21.37 65.34 -11.34
CA LEU A 1021 -22.22 64.16 -11.24
C LEU A 1021 -23.55 64.58 -10.58
N PRO A 1022 -24.61 64.89 -11.35
CA PRO A 1022 -25.91 65.24 -10.78
C PRO A 1022 -26.49 64.09 -9.96
N ALA A 1023 -27.11 64.42 -8.82
CA ALA A 1023 -27.84 63.48 -7.99
C ALA A 1023 -29.02 62.82 -8.75
N ALA A 1024 -29.34 61.56 -8.41
CA ALA A 1024 -30.43 60.74 -8.99
C ALA A 1024 -30.33 60.44 -10.50
N GLN A 1025 -29.21 60.71 -11.17
CA GLN A 1025 -29.02 60.41 -12.59
C GLN A 1025 -27.68 59.69 -12.84
N TYR A 1026 -27.65 58.82 -13.85
CA TYR A 1026 -26.39 58.26 -14.34
C TYR A 1026 -25.66 59.30 -15.19
N SER A 1027 -24.40 59.55 -14.84
CA SER A 1027 -23.50 60.39 -15.63
C SER A 1027 -22.67 59.52 -16.58
N ILE A 1028 -22.56 59.93 -17.84
CA ILE A 1028 -21.67 59.32 -18.82
C ILE A 1028 -20.47 60.24 -19.03
N VAL A 1029 -19.27 59.71 -18.79
CA VAL A 1029 -18.01 60.45 -18.95
C VAL A 1029 -17.18 59.77 -20.04
N ASP A 1030 -16.97 60.46 -21.17
CA ASP A 1030 -16.16 59.98 -22.30
C ASP A 1030 -14.77 60.64 -22.27
N LEU A 1031 -13.72 59.81 -22.21
CA LEU A 1031 -12.32 60.21 -22.11
C LEU A 1031 -11.51 59.63 -23.29
N PRO A 1032 -10.91 60.45 -24.16
CA PRO A 1032 -10.06 59.95 -25.24
C PRO A 1032 -8.75 59.39 -24.66
N VAL A 1033 -8.46 58.12 -24.96
CA VAL A 1033 -7.23 57.42 -24.59
C VAL A 1033 -6.30 57.40 -25.79
N ALA A 1034 -5.12 58.01 -25.64
CA ALA A 1034 -4.08 57.99 -26.67
C ALA A 1034 -3.56 56.57 -26.94
N ALA A 1035 -3.00 56.35 -28.13
CA ALA A 1035 -2.31 55.10 -28.43
C ALA A 1035 -1.07 54.97 -27.53
N SER A 1036 -0.90 53.80 -26.90
CA SER A 1036 0.24 53.53 -26.02
C SER A 1036 0.64 52.05 -26.12
N GLY A 1037 1.94 51.79 -26.14
CA GLY A 1037 2.51 50.45 -26.00
C GLY A 1037 2.60 49.99 -24.54
N GLU A 1038 2.41 50.91 -23.59
CA GLU A 1038 2.47 50.66 -22.16
C GLU A 1038 1.06 50.68 -21.54
N VAL A 1039 0.96 50.11 -20.33
CA VAL A 1039 -0.29 50.17 -19.55
C VAL A 1039 -0.46 51.59 -19.01
N GLY A 1040 -1.55 52.25 -19.41
CA GLY A 1040 -1.94 53.57 -18.91
C GLY A 1040 -2.62 53.49 -17.54
N ARG A 1041 -2.88 54.64 -16.93
CA ARG A 1041 -3.61 54.76 -15.65
C ARG A 1041 -4.65 55.86 -15.72
N LEU A 1042 -5.86 55.54 -15.29
CA LEU A 1042 -6.90 56.49 -14.97
C LEU A 1042 -6.96 56.66 -13.45
N GLU A 1043 -6.75 57.87 -12.94
CA GLU A 1043 -7.04 58.22 -11.55
C GLU A 1043 -8.36 58.97 -11.45
N LEU A 1044 -9.16 58.60 -10.46
CA LEU A 1044 -10.44 59.18 -10.10
C LEU A 1044 -10.30 59.82 -8.72
N ARG A 1045 -10.46 61.14 -8.63
CA ARG A 1045 -10.31 61.90 -7.37
C ARG A 1045 -11.58 62.68 -7.10
N ALA A 1046 -12.09 62.60 -5.88
CA ALA A 1046 -13.28 63.33 -5.48
C ALA A 1046 -13.05 64.12 -4.18
N ALA A 1047 -13.67 65.29 -4.09
CA ALA A 1047 -13.44 66.23 -2.98
C ALA A 1047 -14.18 65.84 -1.68
N ALA A 1048 -15.26 65.06 -1.77
CA ALA A 1048 -16.12 64.70 -0.64
C ALA A 1048 -16.57 63.23 -0.71
N ASP A 1049 -16.99 62.67 0.43
CA ASP A 1049 -17.63 61.36 0.54
C ASP A 1049 -18.90 61.45 1.41
N PHE A 1050 -19.75 60.43 1.33
CA PHE A 1050 -20.98 60.28 2.10
C PHE A 1050 -21.10 58.85 2.64
N PRO A 1051 -21.79 58.63 3.77
CA PRO A 1051 -22.02 57.27 4.29
C PRO A 1051 -23.02 56.52 3.42
N LEU A 1052 -22.79 55.23 3.16
CA LEU A 1052 -23.76 54.36 2.50
C LEU A 1052 -24.98 54.07 3.41
N PRO A 1053 -26.16 53.70 2.88
CA PRO A 1053 -27.34 53.42 3.68
C PRO A 1053 -27.14 52.21 4.59
N ALA A 1054 -27.65 52.28 5.83
CA ALA A 1054 -27.57 51.20 6.79
C ALA A 1054 -28.14 49.88 6.21
N PRO A 1055 -27.54 48.72 6.50
CA PRO A 1055 -26.52 48.46 7.53
C PRO A 1055 -25.06 48.72 7.09
N ASP A 1056 -24.83 49.26 5.89
CA ASP A 1056 -23.49 49.51 5.35
C ASP A 1056 -22.82 50.71 6.04
N GLN A 1057 -21.63 50.51 6.60
CA GLN A 1057 -20.88 51.55 7.32
C GLN A 1057 -19.83 52.26 6.45
N ARG A 1058 -19.68 51.86 5.18
CA ARG A 1058 -18.68 52.44 4.28
C ARG A 1058 -19.01 53.90 3.95
N ARG A 1059 -17.98 54.74 3.78
CA ARG A 1059 -18.10 56.09 3.20
C ARG A 1059 -17.53 56.10 1.80
N ARG A 1060 -18.30 56.61 0.83
CA ARG A 1060 -18.01 56.52 -0.61
C ARG A 1060 -18.37 57.82 -1.32
N THR A 1061 -17.83 58.02 -2.52
CA THR A 1061 -17.98 59.30 -3.24
C THR A 1061 -18.88 59.23 -4.48
N ALA A 1062 -18.89 58.10 -5.18
CA ALA A 1062 -19.76 57.80 -6.31
C ALA A 1062 -19.68 56.29 -6.57
N ARG A 1063 -20.54 55.76 -7.44
CA ARG A 1063 -20.48 54.35 -7.87
C ARG A 1063 -20.19 54.27 -9.36
N LEU A 1064 -19.15 53.53 -9.73
CA LEU A 1064 -18.90 53.15 -11.12
C LEU A 1064 -19.73 51.91 -11.44
N VAL A 1065 -20.64 52.01 -12.41
CA VAL A 1065 -21.51 50.90 -12.80
C VAL A 1065 -20.91 50.10 -13.93
N THR A 1066 -20.51 50.78 -15.01
CA THR A 1066 -19.87 50.14 -16.17
C THR A 1066 -18.77 51.03 -16.72
N MET A 1067 -17.78 50.38 -17.32
CA MET A 1067 -16.71 51.03 -18.07
C MET A 1067 -16.60 50.34 -19.43
N GLU A 1068 -16.54 51.13 -20.50
CA GLU A 1068 -16.38 50.63 -21.86
C GLU A 1068 -15.14 51.23 -22.51
N LEU A 1069 -14.33 50.39 -23.16
CA LEU A 1069 -13.14 50.80 -23.88
C LEU A 1069 -13.37 50.56 -25.38
N GLN A 1070 -13.98 51.54 -26.03
CA GLN A 1070 -14.37 51.47 -27.44
C GLN A 1070 -13.20 51.92 -28.35
N PRO A 1071 -13.08 51.38 -29.57
CA PRO A 1071 -12.20 51.97 -30.58
C PRO A 1071 -12.57 53.45 -30.79
N ALA A 1072 -11.57 54.34 -30.88
CA ALA A 1072 -11.85 55.71 -31.29
C ALA A 1072 -12.08 55.73 -32.82
N PRO A 1073 -13.07 56.48 -33.32
CA PRO A 1073 -13.28 56.66 -34.75
C PRO A 1073 -12.11 57.37 -35.45
#